data_AF-A0A439CRH5-F1
#
_entry.id   AF-A0A439CRH5-F1
#
_cell.length_a   1.000
_cell.length_b   1.000
_cell.length_c   1.000
_cell.angle_alpha   90.00
_cell.angle_beta   90.00
_cell.angle_gamma   90.00
#
_symmetry.space_group_name_H-M   'P 1'
#
loop_
_entity.id
_entity.type
_entity.pdbx_description
1 polymer ?
#
loop_
_entity_poly.entity_id
_entity_poly.type
_entity_poly.pdbx_seq_one_letter_code
_entity_poly.pdbx_strand_id
1 'polypeptide(L)'
;MAGPFLTTFPRRRRVLTFALFSLLVWALLPIESFNPPRKLLLGITKEVVGKSKSDILQFIDPLIGTVNGGHVFPGATLPYGMAKPVADTNNWGEAAAGFVSDDSLITGFSQFHDSGTGGNPSMGNFPLFAHPGCPEDDFTKCHYVAAERAIPRINDSATARPGYFAIGLSNSVYAEMTSTAHTNLFRFSFSPEVEVPDAYPASGSKEAPQMVPNSPLILVDLIDLGNSRSGGDIEVNATTGRMKGGGSFRPSFGHGSYKAYFCADFRGAEIRRTGTFSRSDASDNVQALGDTYGNARIPQGSAGTWIQFAQAPNNKILARVGLSFISASQACQNAEREIGDFDFSGVVAASEVAWQEKLSVIKADHTGLNTDLLKTFWSGLYRTMILPQDYTGENPLWQSDEPYYDSFYCIWDSFRAQHPLLTIIDPETQTNMVRALIDIYKHEGKLPDCRMSFSKGYTQGGSNADVVLADALIKNLTRGIDWSLGYEAVVSDAEEEPSDWSVSGRGGIDSWHKLGYIPVDDDDRKGTGPLSRSISRTVEYAYDDFVIALMARELGHKGDEAKYLERSHNWRNLWNPEYDDHYRDRATGAIQGSAFHGFLQPRFTNGTFSEQTARLCSPVYEQHVCYFDTHHSTYEGSPWLYSFYVPQDMASLVNLMGGAEDFVKRLDYFHSSGIMYMGNEPNFLTTFQFHYASRPGRSAYWVHQYIPSLFNSTVGGIPGNDDCAMGAFSAFAFMGFFPVAGQDVYLLTPPLFREVSIKTPDGKGRATLRNVNFDPEYTNIYIQSAKLNGETYTKNWITHDFFVKGGVLEFVLGPKESSWGAQKEDLPPSLSQGAI
;
A
#
# COMPACT_ATOMS: atom_id res chain seq x y z
N MET A 1 26.32 -1.77 -56.15
CA MET A 1 26.93 -2.29 -57.40
C MET A 1 26.68 -3.78 -57.48
N ALA A 2 25.68 -4.19 -58.24
CA ALA A 2 25.40 -5.60 -58.51
C ALA A 2 26.21 -6.04 -59.74
N GLY A 3 27.10 -7.03 -59.57
CA GLY A 3 27.82 -7.70 -60.65
C GLY A 3 27.14 -9.03 -61.02
N PRO A 4 27.16 -9.45 -62.31
CA PRO A 4 26.16 -10.34 -62.87
C PRO A 4 26.71 -11.77 -63.01
N PHE A 5 26.44 -12.66 -62.05
CA PHE A 5 26.86 -14.06 -62.16
C PHE A 5 25.93 -15.08 -61.48
N LEU A 6 24.61 -14.91 -61.56
CA LEU A 6 23.69 -15.92 -61.02
C LEU A 6 22.44 -16.18 -61.87
N THR A 7 22.41 -15.86 -63.16
CA THR A 7 21.24 -16.11 -64.01
C THR A 7 21.12 -17.55 -64.55
N THR A 8 22.09 -18.44 -64.32
CA THR A 8 22.15 -19.76 -64.99
C THR A 8 21.76 -20.98 -64.14
N PHE A 9 21.25 -20.82 -62.91
CA PHE A 9 20.82 -21.95 -62.06
C PHE A 9 19.31 -22.00 -61.78
N PRO A 10 18.66 -23.19 -61.85
CA PRO A 10 17.24 -23.35 -61.55
C PRO A 10 16.91 -23.07 -60.07
N ARG A 11 15.74 -22.46 -59.84
CA ARG A 11 15.28 -21.80 -58.60
C ARG A 11 15.41 -22.65 -57.32
N ARG A 12 15.31 -23.98 -57.41
CA ARG A 12 15.45 -24.89 -56.26
C ARG A 12 16.88 -25.11 -55.76
N ARG A 13 17.92 -24.88 -56.59
CA ARG A 13 19.33 -25.03 -56.17
C ARG A 13 19.89 -23.77 -55.49
N ARG A 14 19.34 -22.58 -55.75
CA ARG A 14 19.78 -21.33 -55.09
C ARG A 14 19.45 -21.29 -53.59
N VAL A 15 18.37 -21.96 -53.18
CA VAL A 15 17.93 -22.00 -51.78
C VAL A 15 18.81 -22.93 -50.94
N LEU A 16 19.29 -24.06 -51.50
CA LEU A 16 20.21 -24.96 -50.81
C LEU A 16 21.62 -24.36 -50.65
N THR A 17 22.12 -23.63 -51.65
CA THR A 17 23.47 -23.03 -51.58
C THR A 17 23.55 -21.87 -50.57
N PHE A 18 22.46 -21.11 -50.38
CA PHE A 18 22.39 -20.08 -49.34
C PHE A 18 22.25 -20.66 -47.93
N ALA A 19 21.49 -21.76 -47.77
CA ALA A 19 21.34 -22.43 -46.48
C ALA A 19 22.65 -23.08 -46.00
N LEU A 20 23.42 -23.71 -46.91
CA LEU A 20 24.70 -24.36 -46.56
C LEU A 20 25.85 -23.38 -46.29
N PHE A 21 25.86 -22.20 -46.93
CA PHE A 21 26.87 -21.17 -46.64
C PHE A 21 26.64 -20.46 -45.30
N SER A 22 25.39 -20.38 -44.86
CA SER A 22 25.00 -19.75 -43.59
C SER A 22 25.29 -20.65 -42.38
N LEU A 23 25.23 -21.97 -42.57
CA LEU A 23 25.50 -22.97 -41.53
C LEU A 23 27.00 -23.24 -41.30
N LEU A 24 27.88 -22.99 -42.28
CA LEU A 24 29.32 -23.19 -42.14
C LEU A 24 30.06 -22.02 -41.47
N VAL A 25 29.47 -20.81 -41.48
CA VAL A 25 30.08 -19.63 -40.83
C VAL A 25 29.82 -19.60 -39.32
N TRP A 26 28.79 -20.31 -38.83
CA TRP A 26 28.45 -20.42 -37.41
C TRP A 26 29.22 -21.50 -36.64
N ALA A 27 29.98 -22.37 -37.33
CA ALA A 27 30.67 -23.51 -36.72
C ALA A 27 32.18 -23.31 -36.48
N LEU A 28 32.72 -22.10 -36.69
CA LEU A 28 34.18 -21.85 -36.65
C LEU A 28 34.62 -20.62 -35.83
N LEU A 29 33.81 -20.11 -34.90
CA LEU A 29 34.23 -19.02 -34.01
C LEU A 29 34.31 -19.48 -32.55
N PRO A 30 35.48 -19.34 -31.88
CA PRO A 30 35.67 -19.79 -30.52
C PRO A 30 35.05 -18.83 -29.49
N ILE A 31 34.66 -19.44 -28.38
CA ILE A 31 34.09 -18.87 -27.15
C ILE A 31 35.18 -18.10 -26.41
N GLU A 32 34.94 -16.82 -26.06
CA GLU A 32 35.13 -16.23 -24.71
C GLU A 32 35.09 -14.68 -24.72
N SER A 33 34.31 -14.15 -23.77
CA SER A 33 34.45 -12.86 -23.07
C SER A 33 34.09 -11.51 -23.78
N PHE A 34 33.41 -10.67 -23.00
CA PHE A 34 32.99 -9.26 -23.20
C PHE A 34 31.59 -8.96 -23.76
N ASN A 35 30.65 -8.69 -22.84
CA ASN A 35 29.44 -7.88 -23.05
C ASN A 35 29.78 -6.38 -22.81
N PRO A 36 29.24 -5.47 -23.64
CA PRO A 36 28.48 -4.36 -23.06
C PRO A 36 27.17 -4.05 -23.83
N PRO A 37 26.16 -3.44 -23.15
CA PRO A 37 24.80 -3.33 -23.68
C PRO A 37 24.62 -2.03 -24.47
N ARG A 38 24.08 -2.12 -25.69
CA ARG A 38 23.39 -1.00 -26.35
C ARG A 38 22.61 -1.49 -27.58
N LYS A 39 21.34 -1.10 -27.62
CA LYS A 39 20.35 -1.19 -28.72
C LYS A 39 19.47 -2.44 -28.73
N LEU A 40 18.44 -2.41 -27.89
CA LEU A 40 17.14 -2.98 -28.21
C LEU A 40 16.12 -1.85 -28.25
N LEU A 41 16.02 -1.16 -29.39
CA LEU A 41 14.88 -0.31 -29.75
C LEU A 41 14.93 -0.05 -31.26
N LEU A 42 13.79 -0.31 -31.90
CA LEU A 42 13.38 -0.08 -33.31
C LEU A 42 13.12 -1.36 -34.10
N GLY A 43 11.93 -1.90 -33.88
CA GLY A 43 11.37 -2.97 -34.71
C GLY A 43 9.95 -3.37 -34.36
N ILE A 44 9.10 -2.46 -33.86
CA ILE A 44 7.65 -2.72 -33.78
C ILE A 44 7.01 -2.07 -35.00
N THR A 45 6.75 -2.90 -35.99
CA THR A 45 5.78 -2.62 -37.05
C THR A 45 4.46 -2.23 -36.42
N LYS A 46 3.89 -1.10 -36.87
CA LYS A 46 2.49 -0.72 -36.66
C LYS A 46 1.58 -1.91 -37.00
N GLU A 47 1.23 -2.70 -36.00
CA GLU A 47 0.07 -3.55 -36.07
C GLU A 47 -1.16 -2.74 -35.70
N VAL A 48 -2.17 -2.88 -36.54
CA VAL A 48 -3.46 -2.23 -36.45
C VAL A 48 -4.06 -2.52 -35.07
N VAL A 49 -4.27 -1.46 -34.28
CA VAL A 49 -5.01 -1.50 -33.02
C VAL A 49 -6.41 -2.03 -33.31
N GLY A 50 -6.60 -3.34 -33.10
CA GLY A 50 -7.91 -3.95 -33.06
C GLY A 50 -8.68 -3.39 -31.87
N LYS A 51 -9.79 -2.70 -32.13
CA LYS A 51 -10.76 -2.33 -31.11
C LYS A 51 -11.40 -3.59 -30.52
N SER A 52 -11.22 -3.76 -29.21
CA SER A 52 -12.01 -4.53 -28.23
C SER A 52 -11.18 -5.49 -27.38
N LYS A 53 -10.23 -4.95 -26.61
CA LYS A 53 -10.06 -5.34 -25.21
C LYS A 53 -10.80 -4.29 -24.40
N SER A 54 -11.73 -4.65 -23.53
CA SER A 54 -12.26 -3.67 -22.57
C SER A 54 -11.07 -3.19 -21.76
N ASP A 55 -10.73 -1.91 -21.86
CA ASP A 55 -9.63 -1.34 -21.12
C ASP A 55 -9.99 -1.36 -19.63
N ILE A 56 -9.37 -2.26 -18.85
CA ILE A 56 -9.64 -2.40 -17.42
C ILE A 56 -9.31 -1.11 -16.66
N LEU A 57 -8.41 -0.28 -17.18
CA LEU A 57 -8.01 0.98 -16.55
C LEU A 57 -9.17 1.98 -16.48
N GLN A 58 -10.19 1.85 -17.33
CA GLN A 58 -11.38 2.69 -17.30
C GLN A 58 -12.22 2.50 -16.01
N PHE A 59 -12.01 1.39 -15.31
CA PHE A 59 -12.67 1.09 -14.03
C PHE A 59 -11.81 1.47 -12.84
N ILE A 60 -10.63 2.06 -13.04
CA ILE A 60 -9.79 2.48 -11.92
C ILE A 60 -10.02 3.96 -11.68
N ASP A 61 -10.48 4.27 -10.46
CA ASP A 61 -10.67 5.62 -9.96
C ASP A 61 -9.77 5.83 -8.74
N PRO A 62 -8.58 6.44 -8.93
CA PRO A 62 -7.65 6.70 -7.83
C PRO A 62 -8.20 7.67 -6.78
N LEU A 63 -9.31 8.37 -7.01
CA LEU A 63 -9.90 9.31 -6.05
C LEU A 63 -10.72 8.61 -4.94
N ILE A 64 -11.06 7.33 -5.11
CA ILE A 64 -11.76 6.56 -4.07
C ILE A 64 -10.83 6.40 -2.86
N GLY A 65 -11.25 6.94 -1.72
CA GLY A 65 -10.51 6.97 -0.46
C GLY A 65 -9.74 8.27 -0.20
N THR A 66 -9.95 9.33 -0.98
CA THR A 66 -9.31 10.64 -0.75
C THR A 66 -10.06 11.53 0.26
N VAL A 67 -11.06 10.98 0.94
CA VAL A 67 -11.81 11.58 2.07
C VAL A 67 -12.24 10.45 3.02
N ASN A 68 -12.89 10.79 4.13
CA ASN A 68 -13.44 9.84 5.11
C ASN A 68 -12.36 9.01 5.80
N GLY A 69 -11.18 9.60 6.06
CA GLY A 69 -10.03 8.93 6.67
C GLY A 69 -9.31 7.95 5.76
N GLY A 70 -9.72 7.79 4.49
CA GLY A 70 -9.15 6.79 3.58
C GLY A 70 -7.71 7.06 3.14
N HIS A 71 -7.25 8.31 3.26
CA HIS A 71 -5.87 8.74 3.03
C HIS A 71 -5.19 8.20 1.76
N VAL A 72 -5.96 7.88 0.71
CA VAL A 72 -5.43 7.28 -0.51
C VAL A 72 -4.61 8.29 -1.29
N PHE A 73 -3.50 7.85 -1.90
CA PHE A 73 -2.76 8.62 -2.88
C PHE A 73 -3.43 8.53 -4.27
N PRO A 74 -3.96 9.64 -4.82
CA PRO A 74 -4.60 9.63 -6.15
C PRO A 74 -3.66 10.06 -7.28
N GLY A 75 -2.41 10.42 -6.96
CA GLY A 75 -1.47 10.97 -7.92
C GLY A 75 -0.96 9.95 -8.93
N ALA A 76 -0.09 10.42 -9.83
CA ALA A 76 0.50 9.55 -10.84
C ALA A 76 1.58 8.64 -10.22
N THR A 77 1.58 7.36 -10.55
CA THR A 77 2.68 6.46 -10.17
C THR A 77 2.72 5.24 -11.07
N LEU A 78 3.88 4.60 -11.17
CA LEU A 78 3.98 3.22 -11.65
C LEU A 78 3.58 2.26 -10.51
N PRO A 79 3.24 0.99 -10.82
CA PRO A 79 3.15 -0.03 -9.78
C PRO A 79 4.43 -0.02 -8.93
N TYR A 80 4.27 0.14 -7.61
CA TYR A 80 5.34 0.23 -6.59
C TYR A 80 6.34 1.39 -6.80
N GLY A 81 6.05 2.36 -7.66
CA GLY A 81 7.01 3.40 -8.04
C GLY A 81 7.30 4.41 -6.94
N MET A 82 8.57 4.82 -6.80
CA MET A 82 9.05 5.84 -5.85
C MET A 82 8.53 7.25 -6.19
N ALA A 83 8.51 7.61 -7.47
CA ALA A 83 8.09 8.93 -7.90
C ALA A 83 6.55 9.03 -7.92
N LYS A 84 6.01 9.93 -7.10
CA LYS A 84 4.58 10.02 -6.78
C LYS A 84 4.15 11.50 -6.72
N PRO A 85 3.95 12.18 -7.86
CA PRO A 85 3.47 13.55 -7.87
C PRO A 85 1.94 13.60 -7.72
N VAL A 86 1.48 14.51 -6.85
CA VAL A 86 0.07 14.88 -6.69
C VAL A 86 -0.02 16.36 -6.29
N ALA A 87 -1.22 16.92 -6.26
CA ALA A 87 -1.48 18.21 -5.63
C ALA A 87 -1.56 18.07 -4.10
N ASP A 88 -0.93 18.97 -3.37
CA ASP A 88 -0.94 18.99 -1.91
C ASP A 88 -2.04 19.90 -1.39
N THR A 89 -2.79 19.44 -0.41
CA THR A 89 -3.88 20.17 0.24
C THR A 89 -3.47 20.67 1.63
N ASN A 90 -4.16 21.68 2.16
CA ASN A 90 -3.90 22.21 3.50
C ASN A 90 -4.75 21.56 4.61
N ASN A 91 -5.41 20.43 4.36
CA ASN A 91 -6.13 19.68 5.39
C ASN A 91 -5.21 18.72 6.13
N TRP A 92 -4.56 19.22 7.18
CA TRP A 92 -3.60 18.45 7.97
C TRP A 92 -4.15 17.16 8.59
N GLY A 93 -5.47 17.04 8.78
CA GLY A 93 -6.09 15.85 9.37
C GLY A 93 -6.33 14.71 8.40
N GLU A 94 -6.36 14.99 7.08
CA GLU A 94 -6.76 14.02 6.04
C GLU A 94 -5.73 13.93 4.90
N ALA A 95 -4.80 14.88 4.80
CA ALA A 95 -3.81 14.96 3.72
C ALA A 95 -2.59 14.04 3.94
N ALA A 96 -2.78 12.87 4.57
CA ALA A 96 -1.66 11.98 4.88
C ALA A 96 -0.90 11.50 3.62
N ALA A 97 -1.61 11.41 2.49
CA ALA A 97 -1.09 11.15 1.14
C ALA A 97 -1.03 12.39 0.22
N GLY A 98 -1.09 13.59 0.81
CA GLY A 98 -0.98 14.89 0.11
C GLY A 98 -2.31 15.48 -0.38
N PHE A 99 -3.17 14.69 -1.01
CA PHE A 99 -4.40 15.20 -1.64
C PHE A 99 -5.68 14.72 -0.94
N VAL A 100 -6.63 15.64 -0.76
CA VAL A 100 -8.01 15.34 -0.36
C VAL A 100 -9.03 16.00 -1.28
N SER A 101 -10.14 15.28 -1.53
CA SER A 101 -11.17 15.70 -2.49
C SER A 101 -12.22 16.67 -1.91
N ASP A 102 -11.90 17.45 -0.87
CA ASP A 102 -12.84 18.17 0.01
C ASP A 102 -12.82 19.74 0.04
N ASP A 103 -12.89 20.57 -0.99
CA ASP A 103 -12.75 22.05 -0.90
C ASP A 103 -11.46 22.63 -0.24
N SER A 104 -10.55 21.81 0.30
CA SER A 104 -9.28 22.27 0.85
C SER A 104 -8.40 22.95 -0.19
N LEU A 105 -7.64 23.96 0.24
CA LEU A 105 -6.80 24.77 -0.64
C LEU A 105 -5.57 23.97 -1.10
N ILE A 106 -5.17 24.19 -2.35
CA ILE A 106 -3.97 23.58 -2.94
C ILE A 106 -2.75 24.43 -2.59
N THR A 107 -1.74 23.83 -1.95
CA THR A 107 -0.52 24.51 -1.48
C THR A 107 0.71 24.25 -2.36
N GLY A 108 0.65 23.24 -3.24
CA GLY A 108 1.79 22.82 -4.05
C GLY A 108 1.55 21.51 -4.79
N PHE A 109 2.60 21.05 -5.46
CA PHE A 109 2.67 19.76 -6.12
C PHE A 109 3.99 19.06 -5.75
N SER A 110 3.98 18.24 -4.71
CA SER A 110 5.17 17.58 -4.18
C SER A 110 5.46 16.22 -4.84
N GLN A 111 6.60 15.61 -4.50
CA GLN A 111 7.26 14.62 -5.36
C GLN A 111 7.21 13.16 -4.87
N PHE A 112 7.14 12.96 -3.56
CA PHE A 112 7.15 11.67 -2.87
C PHE A 112 5.92 11.57 -1.97
N HIS A 113 5.27 10.42 -1.88
CA HIS A 113 4.10 10.21 -1.02
C HIS A 113 4.04 8.76 -0.56
N ASP A 114 3.37 8.51 0.56
CA ASP A 114 2.79 7.19 0.85
C ASP A 114 1.28 7.21 0.55
N SER A 115 0.61 6.07 0.70
CA SER A 115 -0.83 5.92 0.45
C SER A 115 -1.48 5.15 1.57
N GLY A 116 -2.64 5.63 2.00
CA GLY A 116 -3.51 4.93 2.95
C GLY A 116 -3.06 5.01 4.39
N THR A 117 -1.99 5.74 4.70
CA THR A 117 -1.33 5.74 6.01
C THR A 117 -2.11 6.50 7.09
N GLY A 118 -2.09 6.02 8.32
CA GLY A 118 -2.52 6.78 9.51
C GLY A 118 -1.51 7.84 9.99
N GLY A 119 -1.81 8.49 11.12
CA GLY A 119 -0.87 9.36 11.83
C GLY A 119 -0.58 10.72 11.16
N ASN A 120 0.68 11.17 11.23
CA ASN A 120 1.09 12.46 10.63
C ASN A 120 1.24 12.33 9.11
N PRO A 121 1.15 13.44 8.35
CA PRO A 121 1.40 13.41 6.92
C PRO A 121 2.75 12.80 6.54
N SER A 122 2.74 11.89 5.58
CA SER A 122 3.94 11.18 5.12
C SER A 122 4.53 11.84 3.89
N MET A 123 5.85 12.10 3.93
CA MET A 123 6.61 12.66 2.81
C MET A 123 6.01 13.98 2.27
N GLY A 124 5.73 14.06 0.97
CA GLY A 124 5.31 15.26 0.25
C GLY A 124 6.42 16.29 0.10
N ASN A 125 7.65 15.82 -0.11
CA ASN A 125 8.82 16.69 -0.22
C ASN A 125 8.84 17.46 -1.55
N PHE A 126 9.41 18.65 -1.50
CA PHE A 126 9.78 19.47 -2.65
C PHE A 126 8.60 19.93 -3.52
N PRO A 127 7.57 20.58 -2.95
CA PRO A 127 6.44 21.03 -3.75
C PRO A 127 6.85 22.08 -4.78
N LEU A 128 6.41 21.85 -6.02
CA LEU A 128 6.34 22.88 -7.04
C LEU A 128 5.10 23.76 -6.79
N PHE A 129 5.20 25.05 -7.08
CA PHE A 129 4.01 25.89 -7.23
C PHE A 129 4.19 26.85 -8.40
N ALA A 130 3.14 27.00 -9.22
CA ALA A 130 3.15 27.84 -10.39
C ALA A 130 2.21 29.04 -10.19
N HIS A 131 2.80 30.23 -10.17
CA HIS A 131 2.07 31.49 -10.30
C HIS A 131 1.96 31.84 -11.79
N PRO A 132 0.77 32.22 -12.31
CA PRO A 132 0.61 32.65 -13.70
C PRO A 132 1.37 33.95 -14.00
N GLY A 133 1.62 34.76 -12.98
CA GLY A 133 2.38 35.99 -12.96
C GLY A 133 2.39 36.58 -11.54
N CYS A 134 3.25 37.56 -11.29
CA CYS A 134 3.26 38.28 -10.03
C CYS A 134 2.55 39.65 -10.17
N PRO A 135 1.95 40.18 -9.09
CA PRO A 135 1.43 41.54 -9.05
C PRO A 135 2.43 42.56 -9.60
N GLU A 136 1.98 43.43 -10.51
CA GLU A 136 2.81 44.45 -11.15
C GLU A 136 4.06 43.91 -11.90
N ASP A 137 4.10 42.60 -12.22
CA ASP A 137 5.28 41.88 -12.75
C ASP A 137 6.50 41.94 -11.81
N ASP A 138 6.25 42.18 -10.51
CA ASP A 138 7.27 42.26 -9.46
C ASP A 138 7.33 40.94 -8.69
N PHE A 139 8.41 40.20 -8.87
CA PHE A 139 8.61 38.90 -8.21
C PHE A 139 8.59 38.98 -6.69
N THR A 140 8.86 40.14 -6.09
CA THR A 140 8.82 40.33 -4.63
C THR A 140 7.40 40.35 -4.07
N LYS A 141 6.39 40.49 -4.94
CA LYS A 141 4.96 40.52 -4.57
C LYS A 141 4.25 39.17 -4.78
N CYS A 142 4.95 38.15 -5.28
CA CYS A 142 4.41 36.79 -5.34
C CYS A 142 4.35 36.15 -3.94
N HIS A 143 3.41 35.24 -3.72
CA HIS A 143 3.30 34.51 -2.45
C HIS A 143 4.18 33.26 -2.48
N TYR A 144 5.16 33.20 -1.58
CA TYR A 144 6.13 32.10 -1.51
C TYR A 144 5.85 31.11 -0.39
N VAL A 145 5.27 31.55 0.72
CA VAL A 145 4.97 30.66 1.86
C VAL A 145 3.78 29.77 1.53
N ALA A 146 3.84 28.48 1.88
CA ALA A 146 2.78 27.50 1.56
C ALA A 146 1.38 27.95 1.99
N ALA A 147 1.25 28.52 3.19
CA ALA A 147 -0.01 29.04 3.70
C ALA A 147 -0.50 30.30 2.95
N GLU A 148 0.41 31.13 2.46
CA GLU A 148 0.09 32.37 1.73
C GLU A 148 -0.27 32.09 0.28
N ARG A 149 0.39 31.12 -0.37
CA ARG A 149 0.14 30.78 -1.78
C ARG A 149 -1.03 29.81 -1.97
N ALA A 150 -1.61 29.30 -0.89
CA ALA A 150 -2.69 28.32 -0.92
C ALA A 150 -3.89 28.87 -1.71
N ILE A 151 -4.33 28.14 -2.73
CA ILE A 151 -5.34 28.61 -3.69
C ILE A 151 -6.47 27.60 -3.83
N PRO A 152 -7.73 28.03 -3.98
CA PRO A 152 -8.82 27.12 -4.32
C PRO A 152 -8.56 26.42 -5.65
N ARG A 153 -8.94 25.15 -5.73
CA ARG A 153 -9.09 24.46 -7.02
C ARG A 153 -10.36 24.92 -7.73
N ILE A 154 -10.44 24.66 -9.04
CA ILE A 154 -11.69 24.70 -9.78
C ILE A 154 -12.52 23.48 -9.37
N ASN A 155 -13.79 23.67 -9.02
CA ASN A 155 -14.69 22.57 -8.66
C ASN A 155 -14.72 21.51 -9.76
N ASP A 156 -14.74 20.24 -9.35
CA ASP A 156 -14.77 19.07 -10.24
C ASP A 156 -13.61 18.99 -11.26
N SER A 157 -12.53 19.75 -11.07
CA SER A 157 -11.40 19.77 -12.00
C SER A 157 -10.34 18.69 -11.75
N ALA A 158 -10.34 18.10 -10.55
CA ALA A 158 -9.43 17.01 -10.21
C ALA A 158 -9.77 15.77 -11.05
N THR A 159 -8.80 15.26 -11.79
CA THR A 159 -8.93 14.05 -12.62
C THR A 159 -7.76 13.13 -12.34
N ALA A 160 -8.04 11.88 -12.01
CA ALA A 160 -7.03 10.87 -11.77
C ALA A 160 -7.33 9.60 -12.57
N ARG A 161 -6.28 8.95 -13.07
CA ARG A 161 -6.31 7.60 -13.65
C ARG A 161 -4.90 6.99 -13.50
N PRO A 162 -4.71 5.67 -13.68
CA PRO A 162 -3.41 5.05 -13.56
C PRO A 162 -2.31 5.80 -14.33
N GLY A 163 -1.29 6.27 -13.61
CA GLY A 163 -0.17 7.02 -14.20
C GLY A 163 -0.40 8.49 -14.54
N TYR A 164 -1.56 9.07 -14.21
CA TYR A 164 -1.88 10.45 -14.55
C TYR A 164 -2.78 11.13 -13.51
N PHE A 165 -2.43 12.35 -13.13
CA PHE A 165 -3.27 13.23 -12.33
C PHE A 165 -3.31 14.63 -12.94
N ALA A 166 -4.42 15.33 -12.80
CA ALA A 166 -4.55 16.72 -13.20
C ALA A 166 -5.55 17.50 -12.35
N ILE A 167 -5.37 18.80 -12.27
CA ILE A 167 -6.25 19.70 -11.51
C ILE A 167 -6.18 21.13 -12.07
N GLY A 168 -7.32 21.83 -12.05
CA GLY A 168 -7.40 23.26 -12.32
C GLY A 168 -7.39 24.07 -11.05
N LEU A 169 -6.70 25.20 -11.05
CA LEU A 169 -6.63 26.15 -9.94
C LEU A 169 -7.37 27.44 -10.26
N SER A 170 -7.91 28.13 -9.25
CA SER A 170 -8.66 29.38 -9.44
C SER A 170 -7.79 30.55 -9.91
N ASN A 171 -6.46 30.43 -9.80
CA ASN A 171 -5.50 31.32 -10.44
C ASN A 171 -5.26 31.00 -11.93
N SER A 172 -6.18 30.28 -12.59
CA SER A 172 -6.13 29.92 -14.01
C SER A 172 -4.95 29.05 -14.46
N VAL A 173 -4.22 28.44 -13.51
CA VAL A 173 -3.24 27.40 -13.82
C VAL A 173 -3.94 26.04 -13.90
N TYR A 174 -3.66 25.30 -14.98
CA TYR A 174 -4.02 23.89 -15.08
C TYR A 174 -2.74 23.05 -14.99
N ALA A 175 -2.67 22.17 -14.00
CA ALA A 175 -1.51 21.33 -13.76
C ALA A 175 -1.84 19.87 -14.11
N GLU A 176 -0.97 19.25 -14.89
CA GLU A 176 -1.03 17.83 -15.24
C GLU A 176 0.29 17.17 -14.84
N MET A 177 0.24 15.93 -14.39
CA MET A 177 1.42 15.21 -13.92
C MET A 177 1.39 13.72 -14.27
N THR A 178 2.56 13.18 -14.51
CA THR A 178 2.84 11.75 -14.73
C THR A 178 4.22 11.40 -14.16
N SER A 179 4.57 10.12 -14.08
CA SER A 179 5.85 9.70 -13.50
C SER A 179 6.39 8.39 -14.08
N THR A 180 7.71 8.24 -13.96
CA THR A 180 8.45 6.98 -14.11
C THR A 180 8.86 6.46 -12.73
N ALA A 181 9.82 5.54 -12.64
CA ALA A 181 10.26 4.99 -11.36
C ALA A 181 10.82 6.06 -10.41
N HIS A 182 11.69 6.96 -10.92
CA HIS A 182 12.39 7.96 -10.08
C HIS A 182 12.24 9.40 -10.58
N THR A 183 11.34 9.65 -11.55
CA THR A 183 11.20 10.97 -12.18
C THR A 183 9.74 11.36 -12.36
N ASN A 184 9.39 12.55 -11.88
CA ASN A 184 8.10 13.18 -12.12
C ASN A 184 8.17 14.11 -13.34
N LEU A 185 7.08 14.21 -14.09
CA LEU A 185 6.95 15.15 -15.19
C LEU A 185 5.62 15.90 -15.09
N PHE A 186 5.72 17.22 -14.99
CA PHE A 186 4.60 18.14 -14.89
C PHE A 186 4.42 18.92 -16.19
N ARG A 187 3.18 19.28 -16.48
CA ARG A 187 2.79 20.22 -17.52
C ARG A 187 1.87 21.27 -16.91
N PHE A 188 2.38 22.49 -16.79
CA PHE A 188 1.60 23.66 -16.37
C PHE A 188 1.10 24.40 -17.60
N SER A 189 -0.21 24.56 -17.70
CA SER A 189 -0.85 25.38 -18.73
C SER A 189 -1.36 26.68 -18.11
N PHE A 190 -1.09 27.79 -18.77
CA PHE A 190 -1.44 29.14 -18.34
C PHE A 190 -2.45 29.76 -19.32
N SER A 191 -3.32 30.66 -18.84
CA SER A 191 -4.19 31.43 -19.74
C SER A 191 -3.49 32.73 -20.19
N PRO A 192 -3.79 33.29 -21.39
CA PRO A 192 -3.10 34.47 -21.93
C PRO A 192 -3.18 35.73 -21.06
N GLU A 193 -4.27 35.90 -20.32
CA GLU A 193 -4.49 36.93 -19.30
C GLU A 193 -5.21 36.25 -18.12
N VAL A 194 -4.80 36.58 -16.89
CA VAL A 194 -5.29 35.89 -15.70
C VAL A 194 -5.62 36.88 -14.60
N GLU A 195 -6.88 36.82 -14.13
CA GLU A 195 -7.24 37.33 -12.81
C GLU A 195 -6.59 36.41 -11.77
N VAL A 196 -5.65 36.95 -10.99
CA VAL A 196 -5.15 36.28 -9.79
C VAL A 196 -6.06 36.74 -8.65
N PRO A 197 -6.86 35.84 -8.07
CA PRO A 197 -7.51 36.13 -6.79
C PRO A 197 -6.41 36.47 -5.80
N ASP A 198 -6.56 37.57 -5.05
CA ASP A 198 -5.65 37.85 -3.95
C ASP A 198 -5.62 36.62 -3.04
N ALA A 199 -4.42 36.10 -2.80
CA ALA A 199 -4.29 34.80 -2.16
C ALA A 199 -4.90 34.90 -0.76
N TYR A 200 -5.84 33.99 -0.47
CA TYR A 200 -6.79 34.08 0.64
C TYR A 200 -6.13 34.68 1.90
N PRO A 201 -6.34 35.97 2.22
CA PRO A 201 -5.56 36.57 3.28
C PRO A 201 -6.04 35.95 4.59
N ALA A 202 -5.09 35.58 5.45
CA ALA A 202 -5.33 35.12 6.82
C ALA A 202 -6.13 36.14 7.70
N SER A 203 -6.58 37.25 7.13
CA SER A 203 -7.28 38.37 7.77
C SER A 203 -8.68 38.70 7.21
N GLY A 204 -9.26 37.91 6.29
CA GLY A 204 -10.65 38.11 5.86
C GLY A 204 -10.94 39.43 5.12
N SER A 205 -9.92 40.12 4.60
CA SER A 205 -10.09 41.26 3.70
C SER A 205 -10.49 40.79 2.30
N LYS A 206 -11.66 41.22 1.84
CA LYS A 206 -12.14 41.02 0.46
C LYS A 206 -11.51 42.08 -0.46
N GLU A 207 -10.25 41.94 -0.81
CA GLU A 207 -9.68 42.73 -1.91
C GLU A 207 -10.08 42.12 -3.27
N ALA A 208 -10.17 42.96 -4.30
CA ALA A 208 -10.62 42.55 -5.63
C ALA A 208 -9.51 41.75 -6.36
N PRO A 209 -9.85 40.78 -7.23
CA PRO A 209 -8.87 40.06 -8.04
C PRO A 209 -7.96 41.02 -8.81
N GLN A 210 -6.65 40.77 -8.80
CA GLN A 210 -5.68 41.57 -9.54
C GLN A 210 -5.34 40.89 -10.86
N MET A 211 -5.44 41.63 -11.96
CA MET A 211 -4.93 41.17 -13.25
C MET A 211 -3.40 41.14 -13.23
N VAL A 212 -2.80 40.00 -13.58
CA VAL A 212 -1.35 39.87 -13.75
C VAL A 212 -1.01 39.54 -15.20
N PRO A 213 0.18 39.97 -15.68
CA PRO A 213 0.66 39.51 -16.98
C PRO A 213 0.96 38.01 -16.94
N ASN A 214 0.78 37.31 -18.06
CA ASN A 214 1.21 35.92 -18.24
C ASN A 214 2.76 35.86 -18.31
N SER A 215 3.37 35.88 -17.14
CA SER A 215 4.80 35.93 -16.86
C SER A 215 5.09 34.91 -15.76
N PRO A 216 4.98 33.60 -16.07
CA PRO A 216 4.86 32.59 -15.03
C PRO A 216 6.06 32.56 -14.10
N LEU A 217 5.81 32.41 -12.80
CA LEU A 217 6.84 32.14 -11.81
C LEU A 217 6.60 30.75 -11.22
N ILE A 218 7.56 29.84 -11.39
CA ILE A 218 7.51 28.51 -10.82
C ILE A 218 8.59 28.39 -9.75
N LEU A 219 8.19 27.97 -8.55
CA LEU A 219 9.07 27.74 -7.42
C LEU A 219 9.19 26.25 -7.09
N VAL A 220 10.31 25.86 -6.50
CA VAL A 220 10.47 24.63 -5.70
C VAL A 220 10.69 25.07 -4.26
N ASP A 221 9.84 24.60 -3.34
CA ASP A 221 10.01 24.79 -1.90
C ASP A 221 10.72 23.57 -1.29
N LEU A 222 11.53 23.75 -0.24
CA LEU A 222 12.22 22.64 0.42
C LEU A 222 11.37 21.91 1.47
N ILE A 223 10.13 22.34 1.74
CA ILE A 223 9.27 21.70 2.73
C ILE A 223 8.82 20.28 2.33
N ASP A 224 8.28 19.58 3.31
CA ASP A 224 7.49 18.35 3.24
C ASP A 224 6.09 18.61 3.86
N LEU A 225 5.13 17.69 3.67
CA LEU A 225 3.77 17.85 4.18
C LEU A 225 3.72 18.03 5.70
N GLY A 226 4.55 17.27 6.43
CA GLY A 226 4.68 17.38 7.88
C GLY A 226 5.43 18.63 8.35
N ASN A 227 5.97 19.44 7.44
CA ASN A 227 6.86 20.56 7.73
C ASN A 227 7.98 20.17 8.71
N SER A 228 8.56 19.00 8.50
CA SER A 228 9.53 18.34 9.37
C SER A 228 10.99 18.60 8.97
N ARG A 229 11.22 19.26 7.82
CA ARG A 229 12.56 19.51 7.29
C ARG A 229 13.53 20.03 8.36
N SER A 230 14.71 19.44 8.36
CA SER A 230 15.89 19.89 9.09
C SER A 230 17.09 19.97 8.14
N GLY A 231 17.81 21.10 8.19
CA GLY A 231 18.94 21.37 7.29
C GLY A 231 18.53 21.40 5.81
N GLY A 232 19.53 21.21 4.96
CA GLY A 232 19.38 21.13 3.51
C GLY A 232 20.09 22.24 2.76
N ASP A 233 20.16 22.04 1.44
CA ASP A 233 20.79 22.92 0.47
C ASP A 233 19.92 22.96 -0.78
N ILE A 234 19.82 24.12 -1.43
CA ILE A 234 19.13 24.29 -2.71
C ILE A 234 19.83 25.35 -3.55
N GLU A 235 19.96 25.08 -4.85
CA GLU A 235 20.48 26.05 -5.80
C GLU A 235 19.68 26.06 -7.10
N VAL A 236 19.72 27.19 -7.79
CA VAL A 236 19.20 27.39 -9.14
C VAL A 236 20.30 27.94 -10.04
N ASN A 237 20.46 27.34 -11.21
CA ASN A 237 21.41 27.82 -12.20
C ASN A 237 20.80 28.97 -13.00
N ALA A 238 21.40 30.17 -12.92
CA ALA A 238 20.84 31.38 -13.51
C ALA A 238 20.67 31.35 -15.04
N THR A 239 21.41 30.50 -15.75
CA THR A 239 21.34 30.41 -17.22
C THR A 239 20.36 29.34 -17.69
N THR A 240 20.36 28.18 -17.03
CA THR A 240 19.56 27.02 -17.45
C THR A 240 18.25 26.88 -16.71
N GLY A 241 18.10 27.57 -15.57
CA GLY A 241 16.97 27.40 -14.65
C GLY A 241 16.99 26.06 -13.90
N ARG A 242 17.99 25.20 -14.08
CA ARG A 242 18.05 23.94 -13.33
C ARG A 242 18.08 24.22 -11.84
N MET A 243 17.09 23.69 -11.11
CA MET A 243 17.07 23.72 -9.65
C MET A 243 17.50 22.35 -9.13
N LYS A 244 18.31 22.29 -8.08
CA LYS A 244 18.59 21.04 -7.39
C LYS A 244 18.85 21.29 -5.92
N GLY A 245 18.55 20.30 -5.09
CA GLY A 245 18.70 20.43 -3.67
C GLY A 245 18.29 19.18 -2.92
N GLY A 246 18.23 19.30 -1.61
CA GLY A 246 17.77 18.26 -0.71
C GLY A 246 17.76 18.71 0.73
N GLY A 247 17.22 17.88 1.61
CA GLY A 247 17.12 18.13 3.04
C GLY A 247 16.98 16.84 3.83
N SER A 248 17.03 16.96 5.15
CA SER A 248 16.69 15.85 6.06
C SER A 248 15.27 16.02 6.58
N PHE A 249 14.49 14.96 6.65
CA PHE A 249 13.07 14.97 7.02
C PHE A 249 12.78 13.88 8.05
N ARG A 250 11.61 13.94 8.69
CA ARG A 250 11.17 12.92 9.66
C ARG A 250 10.16 11.97 9.03
N PRO A 251 10.16 10.68 9.41
CA PRO A 251 9.08 9.77 9.03
C PRO A 251 7.74 10.25 9.65
N SER A 252 6.62 9.88 9.03
CA SER A 252 5.26 10.12 9.54
C SER A 252 4.98 9.38 10.84
N PHE A 253 5.54 8.18 10.98
CA PHE A 253 5.33 7.29 12.13
C PHE A 253 6.61 6.52 12.48
N GLY A 254 7.21 6.82 13.64
CA GLY A 254 8.42 6.16 14.12
C GLY A 254 9.56 7.11 14.52
N HIS A 255 10.77 6.55 14.55
CA HIS A 255 11.99 7.25 14.95
C HIS A 255 12.99 7.32 13.81
N GLY A 256 13.67 8.47 13.71
CA GLY A 256 14.77 8.66 12.78
C GLY A 256 14.58 9.88 11.90
N SER A 257 15.36 9.90 10.82
CA SER A 257 15.29 10.91 9.79
C SER A 257 15.84 10.34 8.50
N TYR A 258 15.33 10.80 7.37
CA TYR A 258 15.83 10.44 6.05
C TYR A 258 16.27 11.67 5.28
N LYS A 259 17.12 11.47 4.27
CA LYS A 259 17.51 12.51 3.33
C LYS A 259 16.85 12.24 2.00
N ALA A 260 16.27 13.28 1.40
CA ALA A 260 15.75 13.22 0.06
C ALA A 260 16.37 14.34 -0.77
N TYR A 261 16.47 14.12 -2.07
CA TYR A 261 17.06 15.05 -3.03
C TYR A 261 16.23 15.11 -4.30
N PHE A 262 16.28 16.26 -4.97
CA PHE A 262 15.61 16.49 -6.24
C PHE A 262 16.51 17.22 -7.23
N CYS A 263 16.15 17.12 -8.51
CA CYS A 263 16.70 17.92 -9.60
C CYS A 263 15.59 18.26 -10.60
N ALA A 264 15.24 19.54 -10.70
CA ALA A 264 14.18 20.06 -11.55
C ALA A 264 14.73 20.80 -12.77
N ASP A 265 14.30 20.38 -13.96
CA ASP A 265 14.59 21.01 -15.24
C ASP A 265 13.30 21.51 -15.91
N PHE A 266 13.37 22.62 -16.64
CA PHE A 266 12.20 23.27 -17.23
C PHE A 266 12.33 23.47 -18.74
N ARG A 267 11.22 23.36 -19.48
CA ARG A 267 11.14 23.65 -20.93
C ARG A 267 9.81 24.34 -21.28
N GLY A 268 9.84 25.22 -22.27
CA GLY A 268 8.63 25.77 -22.89
C GLY A 268 8.57 27.29 -22.97
N ALA A 269 9.43 28.00 -22.23
CA ALA A 269 9.51 29.46 -22.26
C ALA A 269 10.95 29.95 -22.01
N GLU A 270 11.25 31.18 -22.43
CA GLU A 270 12.52 31.83 -22.11
C GLU A 270 12.57 32.21 -20.62
N ILE A 271 13.74 32.04 -20.00
CA ILE A 271 13.96 32.43 -18.61
C ILE A 271 14.24 33.93 -18.55
N ARG A 272 13.47 34.66 -17.74
CA ARG A 272 13.71 36.08 -17.47
C ARG A 272 14.64 36.27 -16.28
N ARG A 273 14.33 35.58 -15.18
CA ARG A 273 15.01 35.73 -13.89
C ARG A 273 14.96 34.43 -13.10
N THR A 274 15.92 34.25 -12.22
CA THR A 274 15.97 33.15 -11.25
C THR A 274 16.40 33.70 -9.91
N GLY A 275 16.04 33.01 -8.85
CA GLY A 275 16.43 33.43 -7.52
C GLY A 275 16.05 32.45 -6.44
N THR A 276 16.23 32.91 -5.21
CA THR A 276 15.88 32.18 -4.00
C THR A 276 14.78 32.91 -3.24
N PHE A 277 14.10 32.18 -2.35
CA PHE A 277 13.21 32.77 -1.37
C PHE A 277 13.41 32.13 0.01
N SER A 278 13.15 32.90 1.05
CA SER A 278 13.15 32.45 2.43
C SER A 278 11.98 33.12 3.14
N ARG A 279 11.00 32.34 3.58
CA ARG A 279 9.69 32.85 4.00
C ARG A 279 9.08 33.66 2.86
N SER A 280 8.68 34.91 3.11
CA SER A 280 8.11 35.80 2.09
C SER A 280 9.18 36.63 1.38
N ASP A 281 10.46 36.58 1.82
CA ASP A 281 11.55 37.36 1.23
C ASP A 281 12.12 36.64 0.00
N ALA A 282 11.97 37.24 -1.18
CA ALA A 282 12.54 36.74 -2.43
C ALA A 282 13.71 37.60 -2.91
N SER A 283 14.71 36.97 -3.53
CA SER A 283 15.89 37.63 -4.10
C SER A 283 16.27 37.01 -5.44
N ASP A 284 16.53 37.83 -6.44
CA ASP A 284 17.11 37.46 -7.74
C ASP A 284 18.65 37.58 -7.78
N ASN A 285 19.27 38.07 -6.70
CA ASN A 285 20.73 38.19 -6.56
C ASN A 285 21.36 36.97 -5.87
N VAL A 286 20.54 36.17 -5.19
CA VAL A 286 20.97 34.95 -4.50
C VAL A 286 20.44 33.75 -5.27
N GLN A 287 21.35 32.84 -5.63
CA GLN A 287 21.06 31.68 -6.48
C GLN A 287 21.19 30.34 -5.73
N ALA A 288 21.59 30.38 -4.45
CA ALA A 288 21.71 29.21 -3.61
C ALA A 288 21.46 29.56 -2.14
N LEU A 289 20.85 28.62 -1.41
CA LEU A 289 20.66 28.66 0.05
C LEU A 289 21.19 27.38 0.67
N GLY A 290 21.71 27.47 1.91
CA GLY A 290 22.13 26.32 2.69
C GLY A 290 23.58 26.36 3.14
N ASP A 291 23.91 25.41 4.02
CA ASP A 291 25.17 25.35 4.74
C ASP A 291 26.37 25.13 3.80
N THR A 292 26.17 24.44 2.67
CA THR A 292 27.22 24.17 1.67
C THR A 292 27.67 25.44 0.95
N TYR A 293 26.84 26.49 0.91
CA TYR A 293 27.10 27.73 0.16
C TYR A 293 27.54 28.92 1.05
N GLY A 294 27.76 28.67 2.34
CA GLY A 294 28.43 29.61 3.25
C GLY A 294 27.62 30.84 3.68
N ASN A 295 26.33 30.92 3.36
CA ASN A 295 25.47 32.06 3.69
C ASN A 295 24.05 31.61 4.10
N ALA A 296 23.73 31.84 5.38
CA ALA A 296 22.42 31.68 6.01
C ALA A 296 21.86 30.24 6.10
N ARG A 297 21.72 29.77 7.36
CA ARG A 297 20.95 28.57 7.71
C ARG A 297 19.54 28.70 7.13
N ILE A 298 19.10 27.72 6.35
CA ILE A 298 17.73 27.70 5.82
C ILE A 298 16.76 27.68 7.01
N PRO A 299 15.86 28.67 7.15
CA PRO A 299 14.92 28.69 8.27
C PRO A 299 13.96 27.50 8.21
N GLN A 300 13.32 27.22 9.33
CA GLN A 300 12.15 26.34 9.36
C GLN A 300 11.01 26.94 8.52
N GLY A 301 10.21 26.09 7.88
CA GLY A 301 9.15 26.48 6.94
C GLY A 301 9.63 26.69 5.50
N SER A 302 8.83 27.44 4.74
CA SER A 302 9.03 27.67 3.30
C SER A 302 10.33 28.41 2.99
N ALA A 303 11.17 27.78 2.17
CA ALA A 303 12.40 28.35 1.63
C ALA A 303 12.83 27.53 0.41
N GLY A 304 13.31 28.19 -0.64
CA GLY A 304 13.60 27.48 -1.87
C GLY A 304 14.11 28.35 -3.01
N THR A 305 13.87 27.91 -4.24
CA THR A 305 14.29 28.59 -5.47
C THR A 305 13.12 28.80 -6.41
N TRP A 306 13.24 29.80 -7.28
CA TRP A 306 12.21 30.14 -8.27
C TRP A 306 12.81 30.53 -9.62
N ILE A 307 12.02 30.35 -10.68
CA ILE A 307 12.28 30.85 -12.03
C ILE A 307 11.07 31.67 -12.47
N GLN A 308 11.33 32.87 -12.98
CA GLN A 308 10.35 33.67 -13.71
C GLN A 308 10.61 33.52 -15.21
N PHE A 309 9.57 33.17 -15.95
CA PHE A 309 9.60 32.96 -17.39
C PHE A 309 8.98 34.15 -18.14
N ALA A 310 9.37 34.32 -19.39
CA ALA A 310 8.58 35.08 -20.34
C ALA A 310 7.28 34.32 -20.66
N GLN A 311 6.33 34.98 -21.32
CA GLN A 311 5.13 34.32 -21.81
C GLN A 311 5.50 33.10 -22.67
N ALA A 312 5.03 31.91 -22.28
CA ALA A 312 5.29 30.69 -23.04
C ALA A 312 4.58 30.76 -24.40
N PRO A 313 5.26 30.48 -25.54
CA PRO A 313 4.64 30.58 -26.86
C PRO A 313 3.38 29.72 -27.05
N ASN A 314 3.31 28.59 -26.34
CA ASN A 314 2.16 27.68 -26.35
C ASN A 314 1.38 27.71 -25.03
N ASN A 315 1.63 28.72 -24.18
CA ASN A 315 1.13 28.85 -22.82
C ASN A 315 1.38 27.61 -21.94
N LYS A 316 2.44 26.85 -22.21
CA LYS A 316 2.77 25.61 -21.51
C LYS A 316 4.22 25.58 -21.09
N ILE A 317 4.46 25.18 -19.84
CA ILE A 317 5.80 24.92 -19.31
C ILE A 317 5.81 23.48 -18.77
N LEU A 318 6.80 22.72 -19.20
CA LEU A 318 7.08 21.40 -18.66
C LEU A 318 8.13 21.52 -17.55
N ALA A 319 7.93 20.79 -16.46
CA ALA A 319 8.91 20.62 -15.40
C ALA A 319 9.18 19.14 -15.20
N ARG A 320 10.44 18.72 -15.35
CA ARG A 320 10.89 17.35 -15.09
C ARG A 320 11.66 17.35 -13.78
N VAL A 321 11.23 16.55 -12.81
CA VAL A 321 11.84 16.48 -11.48
C VAL A 321 12.35 15.06 -11.25
N GLY A 322 13.68 14.89 -11.30
CA GLY A 322 14.33 13.66 -10.89
C GLY A 322 14.50 13.60 -9.39
N LEU A 323 14.45 12.40 -8.84
CA LEU A 323 14.43 12.14 -7.40
C LEU A 323 15.52 11.15 -7.03
N SER A 324 16.03 11.27 -5.81
CA SER A 324 16.96 10.30 -5.22
C SER A 324 17.00 10.44 -3.70
N PHE A 325 17.27 9.34 -3.01
CA PHE A 325 17.60 9.34 -1.58
C PHE A 325 19.13 9.31 -1.33
N ILE A 326 19.93 9.20 -2.38
CA ILE A 326 21.40 9.21 -2.33
C ILE A 326 21.96 10.63 -2.45
N SER A 327 21.64 11.34 -3.54
CA SER A 327 22.17 12.69 -3.78
C SER A 327 21.41 13.47 -4.87
N ALA A 328 21.56 14.80 -4.87
CA ALA A 328 21.04 15.66 -5.95
C ALA A 328 21.67 15.34 -7.33
N SER A 329 22.91 14.84 -7.36
CA SER A 329 23.55 14.41 -8.61
C SER A 329 22.87 13.16 -9.20
N GLN A 330 22.60 12.17 -8.34
CA GLN A 330 21.86 10.96 -8.72
C GLN A 330 20.44 11.33 -9.19
N ALA A 331 19.77 12.26 -8.49
CA ALA A 331 18.46 12.77 -8.90
C ALA A 331 18.48 13.35 -10.33
N CYS A 332 19.48 14.16 -10.68
CA CYS A 332 19.62 14.67 -12.05
C CYS A 332 19.85 13.55 -13.08
N GLN A 333 20.69 12.55 -12.74
CA GLN A 333 20.96 11.42 -13.63
C GLN A 333 19.72 10.55 -13.85
N ASN A 334 18.93 10.31 -12.81
CA ASN A 334 17.66 9.60 -12.90
C ASN A 334 16.70 10.32 -13.87
N ALA A 335 16.53 11.65 -13.71
CA ALA A 335 15.70 12.46 -14.62
C ALA A 335 16.16 12.40 -16.07
N GLU A 336 17.45 12.58 -16.33
CA GLU A 336 18.01 12.60 -17.68
C GLU A 336 17.95 11.22 -18.35
N ARG A 337 18.09 10.14 -17.57
CA ARG A 337 18.03 8.75 -18.03
C ARG A 337 16.60 8.33 -18.37
N GLU A 338 15.63 8.66 -17.52
CA GLU A 338 14.26 8.15 -17.64
C GLU A 338 13.39 9.00 -18.57
N ILE A 339 13.54 10.33 -18.55
CA ILE A 339 12.68 11.25 -19.31
C ILE A 339 13.54 12.33 -20.01
N GLY A 340 14.59 11.92 -20.74
CA GLY A 340 15.55 12.82 -21.40
C GLY A 340 14.95 13.88 -22.34
N ASP A 341 13.85 13.55 -23.00
CA ASP A 341 13.20 14.32 -24.05
C ASP A 341 11.95 15.10 -23.61
N PHE A 342 11.46 14.87 -22.37
CA PHE A 342 10.22 15.44 -21.82
C PHE A 342 8.94 14.97 -22.56
N ASP A 343 8.92 13.75 -23.10
CA ASP A 343 7.71 13.20 -23.75
C ASP A 343 6.60 12.86 -22.75
N PHE A 344 5.78 13.86 -22.40
CA PHE A 344 4.68 13.71 -21.46
C PHE A 344 3.68 12.63 -21.88
N SER A 345 3.28 12.61 -23.15
CA SER A 345 2.30 11.64 -23.65
C SER A 345 2.89 10.23 -23.70
N GLY A 346 4.17 10.09 -24.03
CA GLY A 346 4.89 8.82 -23.98
C GLY A 346 4.98 8.24 -22.58
N VAL A 347 5.29 9.06 -21.57
CA VAL A 347 5.37 8.61 -20.16
C VAL A 347 4.00 8.15 -19.64
N VAL A 348 2.94 8.91 -19.92
CA VAL A 348 1.57 8.50 -19.57
C VAL A 348 1.22 7.15 -20.19
N ALA A 349 1.46 6.99 -21.49
CA ALA A 349 1.14 5.74 -22.19
C ALA A 349 1.97 4.56 -21.67
N ALA A 350 3.24 4.78 -21.33
CA ALA A 350 4.10 3.75 -20.73
C ALA A 350 3.59 3.32 -19.34
N SER A 351 3.12 4.28 -18.53
CA SER A 351 2.54 3.99 -17.22
C SER A 351 1.24 3.20 -17.32
N GLU A 352 0.36 3.57 -18.25
CA GLU A 352 -0.87 2.81 -18.53
C GLU A 352 -0.57 1.37 -18.97
N VAL A 353 0.45 1.17 -19.82
CA VAL A 353 0.90 -0.18 -20.22
C VAL A 353 1.39 -0.97 -19.01
N ALA A 354 2.22 -0.38 -18.14
CA ALA A 354 2.71 -1.06 -16.94
C ALA A 354 1.57 -1.50 -15.99
N TRP A 355 0.58 -0.63 -15.77
CA TRP A 355 -0.61 -0.96 -14.98
C TRP A 355 -1.48 -2.02 -15.63
N GLN A 356 -1.69 -1.94 -16.95
CA GLN A 356 -2.46 -2.93 -17.69
C GLN A 356 -1.80 -4.31 -17.61
N GLU A 357 -0.46 -4.37 -17.72
CA GLU A 357 0.30 -5.61 -17.60
C GLU A 357 0.14 -6.24 -16.20
N LYS A 358 0.35 -5.46 -15.13
CA LYS A 358 0.20 -5.95 -13.75
C LYS A 358 -1.20 -6.51 -13.48
N LEU A 359 -2.24 -5.81 -13.90
CA LEU A 359 -3.62 -6.20 -13.63
C LEU A 359 -4.16 -7.29 -14.58
N SER A 360 -3.49 -7.53 -15.72
CA SER A 360 -3.91 -8.54 -16.72
C SER A 360 -3.87 -9.99 -16.22
N VAL A 361 -3.25 -10.23 -15.06
CA VAL A 361 -3.25 -11.52 -14.37
C VAL A 361 -4.70 -11.96 -14.06
N ILE A 362 -5.59 -11.02 -13.76
CA ILE A 362 -7.00 -11.26 -13.46
C ILE A 362 -7.86 -11.04 -14.71
N LYS A 363 -8.84 -11.93 -14.90
CA LYS A 363 -9.91 -11.78 -15.89
C LYS A 363 -11.23 -12.08 -15.20
N ALA A 364 -12.10 -11.10 -15.14
CA ALA A 364 -13.45 -11.22 -14.59
C ALA A 364 -14.51 -11.04 -15.68
N ASP A 365 -15.59 -11.82 -15.61
CA ASP A 365 -16.77 -11.64 -16.45
C ASP A 365 -17.62 -10.50 -15.89
N HIS A 366 -17.66 -9.39 -16.63
CA HIS A 366 -18.39 -8.18 -16.28
C HIS A 366 -19.85 -8.18 -16.77
N THR A 367 -20.30 -9.25 -17.42
CA THR A 367 -21.62 -9.31 -18.06
C THR A 367 -22.73 -9.09 -17.03
N GLY A 368 -23.47 -8.00 -17.16
CA GLY A 368 -24.61 -7.67 -16.31
C GLY A 368 -24.26 -7.00 -14.98
N LEU A 369 -22.98 -6.79 -14.67
CA LEU A 369 -22.58 -6.11 -13.43
C LEU A 369 -22.66 -4.58 -13.55
N ASN A 370 -23.01 -3.92 -12.45
CA ASN A 370 -22.94 -2.46 -12.34
C ASN A 370 -21.46 -2.01 -12.41
N THR A 371 -21.20 -0.98 -13.22
CA THR A 371 -19.92 -0.27 -13.31
C THR A 371 -19.37 0.16 -11.95
N ASP A 372 -20.22 0.51 -10.98
CA ASP A 372 -19.79 0.89 -9.62
C ASP A 372 -19.06 -0.25 -8.91
N LEU A 373 -19.55 -1.49 -9.03
CA LEU A 373 -18.88 -2.66 -8.47
C LEU A 373 -17.55 -2.95 -9.18
N LEU A 374 -17.50 -2.74 -10.49
CA LEU A 374 -16.25 -2.84 -11.25
C LEU A 374 -15.24 -1.79 -10.79
N LYS A 375 -15.70 -0.56 -10.53
CA LYS A 375 -14.87 0.52 -9.99
C LYS A 375 -14.31 0.18 -8.63
N THR A 376 -15.14 -0.32 -7.71
CA THR A 376 -14.69 -0.75 -6.38
C THR A 376 -13.59 -1.81 -6.50
N PHE A 377 -13.82 -2.86 -7.29
CA PHE A 377 -12.89 -3.98 -7.43
C PHE A 377 -11.54 -3.56 -8.04
N TRP A 378 -11.56 -2.90 -9.20
CA TRP A 378 -10.33 -2.56 -9.92
C TRP A 378 -9.54 -1.45 -9.22
N SER A 379 -10.23 -0.48 -8.60
CA SER A 379 -9.57 0.55 -7.80
C SER A 379 -8.96 -0.02 -6.52
N GLY A 380 -9.64 -0.97 -5.86
CA GLY A 380 -9.09 -1.69 -4.72
C GLY A 380 -7.80 -2.44 -5.07
N LEU A 381 -7.81 -3.20 -6.17
CA LEU A 381 -6.60 -3.89 -6.66
C LEU A 381 -5.46 -2.93 -7.02
N TYR A 382 -5.78 -1.81 -7.68
CA TYR A 382 -4.78 -0.77 -8.00
C TYR A 382 -4.04 -0.29 -6.74
N ARG A 383 -4.78 0.00 -5.66
CA ARG A 383 -4.20 0.52 -4.42
C ARG A 383 -3.26 -0.47 -3.73
N THR A 384 -3.50 -1.77 -3.83
CA THR A 384 -2.60 -2.81 -3.26
C THR A 384 -1.21 -2.88 -3.88
N MET A 385 -0.97 -2.14 -4.97
CA MET A 385 0.31 -2.09 -5.68
C MET A 385 0.96 -0.70 -5.60
N ILE A 386 0.53 0.14 -4.65
CA ILE A 386 1.11 1.49 -4.44
C ILE A 386 2.24 1.47 -3.42
N LEU A 387 2.08 0.69 -2.34
CA LEU A 387 3.08 0.38 -1.31
C LEU A 387 3.24 -1.14 -1.16
N PRO A 388 4.34 -1.64 -0.55
CA PRO A 388 5.59 -0.92 -0.30
C PRO A 388 6.26 -0.52 -1.62
N GLN A 389 7.13 0.49 -1.57
CA GLN A 389 7.71 1.13 -2.76
C GLN A 389 9.05 0.49 -3.12
N ASP A 390 9.32 0.31 -4.41
CA ASP A 390 10.60 -0.19 -4.92
C ASP A 390 11.64 0.95 -4.94
N TYR A 391 12.56 0.90 -3.99
CA TYR A 391 13.69 1.82 -3.82
C TYR A 391 15.02 1.15 -4.20
N THR A 392 14.98 0.12 -5.04
CA THR A 392 16.18 -0.58 -5.50
C THR A 392 17.15 0.39 -6.18
N GLY A 393 18.38 0.47 -5.66
CA GLY A 393 19.40 1.42 -6.11
C GLY A 393 19.34 2.81 -5.45
N GLU A 394 18.37 3.04 -4.56
CA GLU A 394 18.20 4.30 -3.83
C GLU A 394 18.35 4.13 -2.30
N ASN A 395 18.85 2.99 -1.81
CA ASN A 395 19.11 2.79 -0.39
C ASN A 395 20.38 3.54 0.08
N PRO A 396 20.29 4.55 0.97
CA PRO A 396 21.45 5.29 1.47
C PRO A 396 22.10 4.64 2.70
N LEU A 397 21.47 3.63 3.31
CA LEU A 397 21.88 3.08 4.60
C LEU A 397 22.98 2.02 4.47
N TRP A 398 22.90 1.18 3.44
CA TRP A 398 23.89 0.16 3.13
C TRP A 398 23.91 -0.16 1.64
N GLN A 399 24.95 -0.86 1.19
CA GLN A 399 25.05 -1.36 -0.18
C GLN A 399 24.70 -2.86 -0.18
N SER A 400 23.76 -3.25 -1.04
CA SER A 400 23.34 -4.63 -1.26
C SER A 400 22.99 -4.86 -2.74
N ASP A 401 23.15 -6.09 -3.21
CA ASP A 401 22.69 -6.54 -4.53
C ASP A 401 21.24 -7.09 -4.47
N GLU A 402 20.64 -7.14 -3.28
CA GLU A 402 19.25 -7.50 -3.07
C GLU A 402 18.30 -6.38 -3.56
N PRO A 403 17.06 -6.72 -3.97
CA PRO A 403 16.03 -5.69 -4.16
C PRO A 403 15.79 -4.95 -2.84
N TYR A 404 15.46 -3.67 -2.94
CA TYR A 404 15.17 -2.85 -1.77
C TYR A 404 13.77 -2.26 -1.87
N TYR A 405 12.93 -2.60 -0.89
CA TYR A 405 11.59 -2.03 -0.72
C TYR A 405 11.54 -1.28 0.61
N ASP A 406 10.81 -0.18 0.64
CA ASP A 406 10.54 0.61 1.86
C ASP A 406 9.05 1.00 1.90
N SER A 407 8.63 1.72 2.93
CA SER A 407 7.22 2.02 3.21
C SER A 407 6.38 0.75 3.43
N PHE A 408 6.94 -0.20 4.19
CA PHE A 408 6.18 -1.25 4.87
C PHE A 408 5.38 -0.63 6.03
N TYR A 409 4.37 0.16 5.67
CA TYR A 409 3.53 0.93 6.59
C TYR A 409 2.25 0.14 6.91
N CYS A 410 1.94 -0.21 8.14
CA CYS A 410 2.70 -1.18 8.92
C CYS A 410 2.43 -2.61 8.39
N ILE A 411 3.32 -3.57 8.66
CA ILE A 411 3.11 -4.97 8.27
C ILE A 411 1.91 -5.56 8.99
N TRP A 412 1.63 -5.12 10.23
CA TRP A 412 0.39 -5.38 10.93
C TRP A 412 -0.81 -5.31 9.97
N ASP A 413 -1.02 -4.22 9.24
CA ASP A 413 -2.13 -4.10 8.29
C ASP A 413 -2.01 -5.09 7.12
N SER A 414 -0.88 -5.01 6.42
CA SER A 414 -0.69 -5.63 5.10
C SER A 414 -0.53 -7.15 5.13
N PHE A 415 -0.07 -7.76 6.24
CA PHE A 415 0.03 -9.24 6.32
C PHE A 415 -1.35 -9.90 6.23
N ARG A 416 -2.40 -9.23 6.70
CA ARG A 416 -3.75 -9.80 6.83
C ARG A 416 -4.40 -10.07 5.48
N ALA A 417 -4.09 -9.25 4.47
CA ALA A 417 -4.69 -9.37 3.14
C ALA A 417 -3.72 -9.05 2.00
N GLN A 418 -2.99 -7.94 2.03
CA GLN A 418 -2.18 -7.49 0.90
C GLN A 418 -1.10 -8.52 0.52
N HIS A 419 -0.21 -8.89 1.45
CA HIS A 419 0.86 -9.84 1.15
C HIS A 419 0.32 -11.21 0.68
N PRO A 420 -0.69 -11.80 1.33
CA PRO A 420 -1.36 -13.00 0.82
C PRO A 420 -1.93 -12.84 -0.59
N LEU A 421 -2.48 -11.67 -0.93
CA LEU A 421 -3.00 -11.40 -2.28
C LEU A 421 -1.85 -11.39 -3.29
N LEU A 422 -0.74 -10.74 -2.97
CA LEU A 422 0.43 -10.66 -3.85
C LEU A 422 1.07 -12.03 -4.09
N THR A 423 1.01 -12.98 -3.16
CA THR A 423 1.45 -14.37 -3.43
C THR A 423 0.68 -15.02 -4.60
N ILE A 424 -0.52 -14.55 -4.91
CA ILE A 424 -1.38 -15.07 -5.98
C ILE A 424 -1.23 -14.25 -7.26
N ILE A 425 -1.35 -12.93 -7.15
CA ILE A 425 -1.51 -12.06 -8.33
C ILE A 425 -0.20 -11.42 -8.79
N ASP A 426 0.80 -11.30 -7.92
CA ASP A 426 2.12 -10.76 -8.26
C ASP A 426 3.26 -11.43 -7.44
N PRO A 427 3.40 -12.77 -7.53
CA PRO A 427 4.33 -13.53 -6.69
C PRO A 427 5.80 -13.14 -6.90
N GLU A 428 6.13 -12.55 -8.05
CA GLU A 428 7.48 -12.07 -8.32
C GLU A 428 7.84 -10.87 -7.44
N THR A 429 6.96 -9.87 -7.37
CA THR A 429 7.15 -8.69 -6.51
C THR A 429 7.10 -9.09 -5.04
N GLN A 430 6.16 -9.97 -4.64
CA GLN A 430 6.14 -10.51 -3.27
C GLN A 430 7.44 -11.21 -2.89
N THR A 431 8.04 -11.98 -3.82
CA THR A 431 9.36 -12.60 -3.62
C THR A 431 10.44 -11.54 -3.38
N ASN A 432 10.43 -10.45 -4.13
CA ASN A 432 11.40 -9.37 -3.94
C ASN A 432 11.19 -8.63 -2.60
N MET A 433 9.94 -8.44 -2.16
CA MET A 433 9.65 -7.86 -0.84
C MET A 433 10.17 -8.74 0.30
N VAL A 434 9.99 -10.08 0.22
CA VAL A 434 10.56 -11.01 1.22
C VAL A 434 12.08 -10.95 1.25
N ARG A 435 12.74 -10.87 0.09
CA ARG A 435 14.20 -10.69 0.00
C ARG A 435 14.64 -9.37 0.63
N ALA A 436 13.90 -8.28 0.40
CA ALA A 436 14.18 -6.99 1.00
C ALA A 436 14.03 -7.02 2.53
N LEU A 437 12.99 -7.69 3.08
CA LEU A 437 12.82 -7.85 4.53
C LEU A 437 13.98 -8.63 5.16
N ILE A 438 14.45 -9.70 4.51
CA ILE A 438 15.61 -10.48 4.96
C ILE A 438 16.89 -9.64 4.89
N ASP A 439 17.07 -8.81 3.86
CA ASP A 439 18.22 -7.89 3.75
C ASP A 439 18.16 -6.79 4.83
N ILE A 440 16.96 -6.27 5.16
CA ILE A 440 16.77 -5.36 6.31
C ILE A 440 17.19 -6.05 7.61
N TYR A 441 16.73 -7.29 7.87
CA TYR A 441 17.15 -8.05 9.05
C TYR A 441 18.68 -8.21 9.11
N LYS A 442 19.31 -8.59 8.00
CA LYS A 442 20.77 -8.75 7.89
C LYS A 442 21.55 -7.50 8.31
N HIS A 443 21.02 -6.32 8.03
CA HIS A 443 21.70 -5.05 8.27
C HIS A 443 21.26 -4.33 9.55
N GLU A 444 20.01 -4.51 9.99
CA GLU A 444 19.45 -3.82 11.17
C GLU A 444 19.23 -4.75 12.38
N GLY A 445 19.40 -6.05 12.21
CA GLY A 445 19.34 -7.10 13.24
C GLY A 445 17.94 -7.56 13.64
N LYS A 446 16.88 -6.94 13.10
CA LYS A 446 15.48 -7.29 13.37
C LYS A 446 14.64 -7.08 12.12
N LEU A 447 13.56 -7.85 11.98
CA LEU A 447 12.54 -7.54 10.98
C LEU A 447 11.75 -6.32 11.44
N PRO A 448 11.31 -5.44 10.52
CA PRO A 448 10.44 -4.34 10.87
C PRO A 448 9.00 -4.84 11.04
N ASP A 449 8.29 -4.34 12.05
CA ASP A 449 6.82 -4.37 12.01
C ASP A 449 6.33 -3.19 11.15
N CYS A 450 6.88 -2.01 11.36
CA CYS A 450 6.66 -0.85 10.50
C CYS A 450 7.99 -0.31 10.01
N ARG A 451 8.04 0.11 8.75
CA ARG A 451 9.20 0.82 8.18
C ARG A 451 8.74 1.80 7.13
N MET A 452 9.20 3.04 7.22
CA MET A 452 8.91 4.06 6.22
C MET A 452 10.03 5.06 6.11
N SER A 453 10.33 5.47 4.88
CA SER A 453 11.40 6.43 4.58
C SER A 453 12.71 6.06 5.31
N PHE A 454 13.18 4.81 5.16
CA PHE A 454 14.43 4.31 5.75
C PHE A 454 14.50 4.34 7.28
N SER A 455 13.36 4.58 7.94
CA SER A 455 13.26 4.77 9.39
C SER A 455 12.47 3.62 10.01
N LYS A 456 12.85 3.23 11.23
CA LYS A 456 12.12 2.22 11.99
C LYS A 456 10.80 2.83 12.49
N GLY A 457 9.68 2.22 12.12
CA GLY A 457 8.35 2.61 12.56
C GLY A 457 7.99 1.94 13.88
N TYR A 458 6.98 2.46 14.57
CA TYR A 458 6.55 1.90 15.85
C TYR A 458 5.79 0.59 15.69
N THR A 459 6.06 -0.42 16.51
CA THR A 459 5.34 -1.69 16.50
C THR A 459 3.88 -1.51 16.90
N GLN A 460 2.95 -2.23 16.27
CA GLN A 460 1.52 -2.10 16.56
C GLN A 460 0.98 -3.25 17.43
N GLY A 461 1.18 -4.49 16.99
CA GLY A 461 0.70 -5.67 17.71
C GLY A 461 1.81 -6.67 17.99
N GLY A 462 2.23 -7.40 16.95
CA GLY A 462 3.21 -8.48 16.99
C GLY A 462 4.53 -8.18 16.29
N SER A 463 5.27 -9.24 15.94
CA SER A 463 6.39 -9.20 14.99
C SER A 463 5.91 -9.71 13.63
N ASN A 464 4.96 -9.00 13.02
CA ASN A 464 4.12 -9.60 11.97
C ASN A 464 4.81 -9.82 10.61
N ALA A 465 6.06 -9.35 10.44
CA ALA A 465 6.93 -9.79 9.35
C ALA A 465 7.14 -11.33 9.36
N ASP A 466 7.07 -11.95 10.54
CA ASP A 466 7.10 -13.41 10.70
C ASP A 466 6.00 -14.07 9.86
N VAL A 467 4.79 -13.50 9.87
CA VAL A 467 3.65 -14.01 9.09
C VAL A 467 3.88 -13.85 7.60
N VAL A 468 4.47 -12.74 7.15
CA VAL A 468 4.77 -12.51 5.73
C VAL A 468 5.80 -13.51 5.21
N LEU A 469 6.87 -13.77 5.97
CA LEU A 469 7.90 -14.74 5.62
C LEU A 469 7.35 -16.17 5.60
N ALA A 470 6.58 -16.56 6.62
CA ALA A 470 5.96 -17.88 6.70
C ALA A 470 4.95 -18.11 5.56
N ASP A 471 4.09 -17.13 5.28
CA ASP A 471 3.10 -17.20 4.19
C ASP A 471 3.78 -17.45 2.84
N ALA A 472 4.87 -16.74 2.55
CA ALA A 472 5.65 -16.92 1.34
C ALA A 472 6.36 -18.29 1.27
N LEU A 473 6.94 -18.77 2.37
CA LEU A 473 7.61 -20.07 2.42
C LEU A 473 6.63 -21.22 2.18
N ILE A 474 5.50 -21.23 2.91
CA ILE A 474 4.48 -22.29 2.83
C ILE A 474 3.84 -22.32 1.44
N LYS A 475 3.71 -21.16 0.79
CA LYS A 475 3.23 -21.03 -0.59
C LYS A 475 4.31 -21.25 -1.65
N ASN A 476 5.49 -21.74 -1.22
CA ASN A 476 6.59 -22.18 -2.06
C ASN A 476 7.21 -21.08 -2.95
N LEU A 477 7.27 -19.85 -2.45
CA LEU A 477 8.09 -18.81 -3.06
C LEU A 477 9.55 -19.11 -2.72
N THR A 478 10.42 -19.28 -3.72
CA THR A 478 11.79 -19.79 -3.49
C THR A 478 12.87 -19.06 -4.28
N ARG A 479 12.49 -18.20 -5.23
CA ARG A 479 13.43 -17.60 -6.18
C ARG A 479 14.35 -16.59 -5.49
N GLY A 480 15.57 -17.02 -5.18
CA GLY A 480 16.62 -16.17 -4.60
C GLY A 480 16.37 -15.77 -3.15
N ILE A 481 15.47 -16.46 -2.43
CA ILE A 481 15.21 -16.21 -1.01
C ILE A 481 16.18 -17.05 -0.18
N ASP A 482 16.92 -16.42 0.72
CA ASP A 482 17.72 -17.11 1.74
C ASP A 482 16.83 -17.51 2.92
N TRP A 483 16.19 -18.68 2.81
CA TRP A 483 15.31 -19.18 3.87
C TRP A 483 16.04 -19.56 5.16
N SER A 484 17.35 -19.79 5.12
CA SER A 484 18.12 -20.00 6.34
C SER A 484 18.21 -18.70 7.13
N LEU A 485 18.52 -17.60 6.46
CA LEU A 485 18.58 -16.28 7.08
C LEU A 485 17.19 -15.76 7.45
N GLY A 486 16.17 -16.04 6.62
CA GLY A 486 14.78 -15.74 6.95
C GLY A 486 14.29 -16.47 8.20
N TYR A 487 14.67 -17.74 8.39
CA TYR A 487 14.33 -18.48 9.61
C TYR A 487 15.10 -17.94 10.83
N GLU A 488 16.38 -17.59 10.66
CA GLU A 488 17.15 -16.93 11.71
C GLU A 488 16.46 -15.62 12.17
N ALA A 489 15.95 -14.83 11.22
CA ALA A 489 15.27 -13.57 11.49
C ALA A 489 14.03 -13.73 12.39
N VAL A 490 13.12 -14.64 12.02
CA VAL A 490 11.88 -14.86 12.80
C VAL A 490 12.16 -15.48 14.17
N VAL A 491 13.19 -16.33 14.27
CA VAL A 491 13.65 -16.87 15.56
C VAL A 491 14.24 -15.76 16.44
N SER A 492 15.00 -14.84 15.86
CA SER A 492 15.51 -13.68 16.59
C SER A 492 14.36 -12.86 17.18
N ASP A 493 13.30 -12.57 16.42
CA ASP A 493 12.13 -11.84 16.93
C ASP A 493 11.42 -12.55 18.10
N ALA A 494 11.35 -13.89 18.08
CA ALA A 494 10.70 -14.67 19.12
C ALA A 494 11.53 -14.92 20.40
N GLU A 495 12.86 -14.82 20.31
CA GLU A 495 13.77 -15.21 21.40
C GLU A 495 14.65 -14.06 21.94
N GLU A 496 14.90 -13.02 21.14
CA GLU A 496 15.83 -11.94 21.47
C GLU A 496 15.11 -10.60 21.54
N GLU A 497 15.01 -10.06 22.76
CA GLU A 497 14.37 -8.77 22.99
C GLU A 497 15.32 -7.63 22.62
N PRO A 498 14.96 -6.75 21.67
CA PRO A 498 15.77 -5.59 21.35
C PRO A 498 15.71 -4.54 22.47
N SER A 499 16.74 -3.71 22.56
CA SER A 499 16.82 -2.64 23.59
C SER A 499 15.67 -1.64 23.50
N ASP A 500 15.18 -1.41 22.29
CA ASP A 500 13.96 -0.65 22.00
C ASP A 500 13.06 -1.54 21.14
N TRP A 501 12.14 -2.24 21.80
CA TRP A 501 11.19 -3.11 21.13
C TRP A 501 9.98 -2.33 20.60
N SER A 502 9.88 -1.04 20.93
CA SER A 502 8.83 -0.16 20.46
C SER A 502 8.87 0.06 18.95
N VAL A 503 9.97 -0.32 18.27
CA VAL A 503 10.17 -0.16 16.82
C VAL A 503 10.60 -1.42 16.05
N SER A 504 10.75 -2.57 16.72
CA SER A 504 11.09 -3.86 16.09
C SER A 504 11.01 -5.02 17.10
N GLY A 505 10.89 -6.26 16.61
CA GLY A 505 10.89 -7.46 17.45
C GLY A 505 9.78 -7.49 18.50
N ARG A 506 10.00 -8.26 19.57
CA ARG A 506 9.02 -8.45 20.66
C ARG A 506 9.56 -7.90 21.98
N GLY A 507 8.67 -7.24 22.73
CA GLY A 507 8.95 -6.82 24.10
C GLY A 507 8.45 -7.82 25.13
N GLY A 508 8.90 -7.70 26.38
CA GLY A 508 8.41 -8.52 27.51
C GLY A 508 8.66 -10.02 27.30
N ILE A 509 9.77 -10.38 26.65
CA ILE A 509 10.05 -11.78 26.27
C ILE A 509 10.23 -12.66 27.51
N ASP A 510 10.81 -12.14 28.58
CA ASP A 510 10.97 -12.88 29.84
C ASP A 510 9.60 -13.27 30.44
N SER A 511 8.64 -12.35 30.42
CA SER A 511 7.27 -12.61 30.87
C SER A 511 6.54 -13.52 29.90
N TRP A 512 6.70 -13.34 28.59
CA TRP A 512 6.18 -14.24 27.56
C TRP A 512 6.62 -15.69 27.79
N HIS A 513 7.91 -15.93 28.00
CA HIS A 513 8.47 -17.27 28.19
C HIS A 513 8.09 -17.89 29.54
N LYS A 514 7.99 -17.09 30.60
CA LYS A 514 7.74 -17.57 31.96
C LYS A 514 6.26 -17.75 32.27
N LEU A 515 5.41 -16.84 31.81
CA LEU A 515 3.99 -16.77 32.15
C LEU A 515 3.09 -17.24 31.01
N GLY A 516 3.57 -17.20 29.77
CA GLY A 516 2.76 -17.49 28.58
C GLY A 516 1.77 -16.37 28.25
N TYR A 517 2.00 -15.14 28.70
CA TYR A 517 1.25 -13.94 28.33
C TYR A 517 2.04 -12.69 28.73
N ILE A 518 1.69 -11.54 28.16
CA ILE A 518 2.23 -10.24 28.58
C ILE A 518 1.36 -9.69 29.72
N PRO A 519 1.88 -9.48 30.94
CA PRO A 519 1.11 -8.92 32.05
C PRO A 519 0.97 -7.40 31.95
N VAL A 520 -0.05 -6.82 32.61
CA VAL A 520 -0.25 -5.35 32.64
C VAL A 520 0.66 -4.62 33.62
N ASP A 521 1.27 -5.35 34.56
CA ASP A 521 2.24 -4.86 35.55
C ASP A 521 3.65 -5.40 35.26
N ASP A 522 3.97 -5.59 33.98
CA ASP A 522 5.25 -6.16 33.56
C ASP A 522 6.44 -5.31 34.03
N ASP A 523 7.49 -5.98 34.51
CA ASP A 523 8.78 -5.40 34.89
C ASP A 523 9.83 -5.82 33.87
N ASP A 524 9.72 -5.26 32.66
CA ASP A 524 10.67 -5.46 31.58
C ASP A 524 11.94 -4.63 31.84
N ARG A 525 13.03 -5.34 32.15
CA ARG A 525 14.36 -4.76 32.41
C ARG A 525 15.34 -4.99 31.26
N LYS A 526 14.92 -5.70 30.20
CA LYS A 526 15.78 -6.04 29.06
C LYS A 526 15.64 -5.01 27.95
N GLY A 527 14.42 -4.58 27.68
CA GLY A 527 14.10 -3.60 26.65
C GLY A 527 13.43 -2.34 27.20
N THR A 528 13.02 -1.48 26.29
CA THR A 528 12.18 -0.31 26.56
C THR A 528 11.10 -0.23 25.49
N GLY A 529 9.86 -0.01 25.92
CA GLY A 529 8.71 0.21 25.06
C GLY A 529 7.42 0.37 25.87
N PRO A 530 6.27 0.59 25.20
CA PRO A 530 4.99 0.85 25.88
C PRO A 530 4.51 -0.33 26.72
N LEU A 531 4.21 -0.15 28.02
CA LEU A 531 3.64 -1.22 28.86
C LEU A 531 2.14 -1.52 28.55
N SER A 532 1.63 -1.00 27.45
CA SER A 532 0.27 -1.18 26.95
C SER A 532 0.13 -2.49 26.13
N ARG A 533 -1.08 -2.72 25.60
CA ARG A 533 -1.39 -3.69 24.55
C ARG A 533 -1.18 -5.16 24.95
N SER A 534 -1.30 -5.48 26.23
CA SER A 534 -1.07 -6.82 26.78
C SER A 534 -1.92 -7.93 26.13
N ILE A 535 -3.22 -7.69 25.85
CA ILE A 535 -4.09 -8.64 25.13
C ILE A 535 -3.64 -8.78 23.68
N SER A 536 -3.55 -7.66 22.95
CA SER A 536 -3.23 -7.71 21.51
C SER A 536 -1.85 -8.31 21.24
N ARG A 537 -0.84 -7.92 22.01
CA ARG A 537 0.51 -8.52 21.95
C ARG A 537 0.48 -10.01 22.25
N THR A 538 -0.24 -10.44 23.28
CA THR A 538 -0.31 -11.87 23.66
C THR A 538 -0.90 -12.75 22.56
N VAL A 539 -2.00 -12.32 21.93
CA VAL A 539 -2.63 -13.13 20.87
C VAL A 539 -1.87 -13.06 19.55
N GLU A 540 -1.22 -11.93 19.26
CA GLU A 540 -0.38 -11.81 18.08
C GLU A 540 0.92 -12.60 18.25
N TYR A 541 1.62 -12.53 19.38
CA TYR A 541 2.79 -13.38 19.64
C TYR A 541 2.45 -14.88 19.61
N ALA A 542 1.26 -15.27 20.08
CA ALA A 542 0.80 -16.65 19.95
C ALA A 542 0.63 -17.07 18.47
N TYR A 543 0.18 -16.15 17.61
CA TYR A 543 0.07 -16.41 16.19
C TYR A 543 1.43 -16.38 15.46
N ASP A 544 2.28 -15.42 15.82
CA ASP A 544 3.63 -15.29 15.29
C ASP A 544 4.46 -16.56 15.64
N ASP A 545 4.36 -17.07 16.88
CA ASP A 545 4.96 -18.37 17.25
C ASP A 545 4.38 -19.52 16.41
N PHE A 546 3.08 -19.56 16.17
CA PHE A 546 2.48 -20.59 15.32
C PHE A 546 3.08 -20.60 13.90
N VAL A 547 3.21 -19.45 13.25
CA VAL A 547 3.78 -19.40 11.89
C VAL A 547 5.27 -19.71 11.86
N ILE A 548 6.04 -19.38 12.91
CA ILE A 548 7.43 -19.83 13.07
C ILE A 548 7.47 -21.36 13.18
N ALA A 549 6.52 -21.98 13.88
CA ALA A 549 6.45 -23.44 13.97
C ALA A 549 6.24 -24.10 12.59
N LEU A 550 5.46 -23.47 11.71
CA LEU A 550 5.28 -23.93 10.33
C LEU A 550 6.57 -23.79 9.52
N MET A 551 7.28 -22.68 9.65
CA MET A 551 8.60 -22.52 9.02
C MET A 551 9.60 -23.56 9.54
N ALA A 552 9.63 -23.78 10.86
CA ALA A 552 10.47 -24.78 11.50
C ALA A 552 10.20 -26.18 10.95
N ARG A 553 8.94 -26.54 10.72
CA ARG A 553 8.55 -27.81 10.08
C ARG A 553 9.12 -27.92 8.67
N GLU A 554 8.87 -26.93 7.82
CA GLU A 554 9.30 -26.94 6.40
C GLU A 554 10.83 -26.99 6.26
N LEU A 555 11.56 -26.36 7.19
CA LEU A 555 13.02 -26.31 7.20
C LEU A 555 13.68 -27.42 8.04
N GLY A 556 12.89 -28.27 8.71
CA GLY A 556 13.38 -29.45 9.44
C GLY A 556 13.84 -29.21 10.88
N HIS A 557 13.50 -28.07 11.50
CA HIS A 557 13.80 -27.70 12.88
C HIS A 557 12.77 -28.27 13.89
N LYS A 558 12.71 -29.60 14.02
CA LYS A 558 11.68 -30.30 14.83
C LYS A 558 11.57 -29.85 16.30
N GLY A 559 12.68 -29.47 16.91
CA GLY A 559 12.69 -28.99 18.31
C GLY A 559 11.99 -27.64 18.45
N ASP A 560 12.22 -26.75 17.49
CA ASP A 560 11.58 -25.45 17.43
C ASP A 560 10.11 -25.57 17.03
N GLU A 561 9.77 -26.46 16.08
CA GLU A 561 8.37 -26.76 15.74
C GLU A 561 7.58 -27.10 17.01
N ALA A 562 8.06 -28.05 17.82
CA ALA A 562 7.37 -28.44 19.06
C ALA A 562 7.28 -27.28 20.07
N LYS A 563 8.36 -26.50 20.24
CA LYS A 563 8.42 -25.36 21.17
C LYS A 563 7.39 -24.29 20.79
N TYR A 564 7.37 -23.89 19.52
CA TYR A 564 6.53 -22.80 19.06
C TYR A 564 5.06 -23.21 18.88
N LEU A 565 4.78 -24.47 18.54
CA LEU A 565 3.40 -25.00 18.62
C LEU A 565 2.84 -24.91 20.04
N GLU A 566 3.63 -25.28 21.07
CA GLU A 566 3.19 -25.18 22.46
C GLU A 566 2.92 -23.71 22.85
N ARG A 567 3.84 -22.80 22.53
CA ARG A 567 3.66 -21.35 22.81
C ARG A 567 2.47 -20.75 22.04
N SER A 568 2.10 -21.29 20.88
CA SER A 568 0.94 -20.80 20.14
C SER A 568 -0.41 -20.98 20.87
N HIS A 569 -0.46 -21.79 21.92
CA HIS A 569 -1.62 -21.95 22.79
C HIS A 569 -1.74 -20.87 23.88
N ASN A 570 -0.74 -20.01 24.03
CA ASN A 570 -0.63 -19.02 25.10
C ASN A 570 -1.79 -18.01 25.17
N TRP A 571 -2.49 -17.75 24.06
CA TRP A 571 -3.70 -16.89 24.07
C TRP A 571 -4.74 -17.34 25.11
N ARG A 572 -4.82 -18.65 25.41
CA ARG A 572 -5.73 -19.23 26.41
C ARG A 572 -5.47 -18.70 27.81
N ASN A 573 -4.24 -18.25 28.08
CA ASN A 573 -3.87 -17.68 29.37
C ASN A 573 -4.57 -16.34 29.64
N LEU A 574 -5.13 -15.67 28.64
CA LEU A 574 -5.94 -14.46 28.86
C LEU A 574 -7.45 -14.71 28.76
N TRP A 575 -7.90 -15.93 28.45
CA TRP A 575 -9.33 -16.24 28.36
C TRP A 575 -9.97 -16.29 29.75
N ASN A 576 -10.86 -15.34 30.03
CA ASN A 576 -11.69 -15.33 31.23
C ASN A 576 -13.11 -15.83 30.88
N PRO A 577 -13.48 -17.09 31.19
CA PRO A 577 -14.79 -17.65 30.84
C PRO A 577 -15.95 -16.98 31.58
N GLU A 578 -15.70 -16.35 32.73
CA GLU A 578 -16.73 -15.78 33.61
C GLU A 578 -16.98 -14.28 33.33
N TYR A 579 -16.23 -13.66 32.42
CA TYR A 579 -16.40 -12.23 32.14
C TYR A 579 -17.63 -12.00 31.25
N ASP A 580 -18.56 -11.18 31.72
CA ASP A 580 -19.77 -10.77 30.98
C ASP A 580 -19.52 -9.48 30.18
N ASP A 581 -20.09 -9.37 28.99
CA ASP A 581 -20.11 -8.11 28.24
C ASP A 581 -21.07 -7.10 28.88
N HIS A 582 -20.51 -6.14 29.62
CA HIS A 582 -21.24 -5.01 30.19
C HIS A 582 -20.44 -3.71 30.04
N TYR A 583 -21.12 -2.61 29.74
CA TYR A 583 -20.52 -1.28 29.65
C TYR A 583 -21.49 -0.20 30.15
N ARG A 584 -20.93 0.89 30.67
CA ARG A 584 -21.72 2.06 31.07
C ARG A 584 -21.81 3.04 29.92
N ASP A 585 -23.01 3.18 29.37
CA ASP A 585 -23.30 4.18 28.35
C ASP A 585 -23.07 5.60 28.91
N ARG A 586 -22.17 6.37 28.30
CA ARG A 586 -21.79 7.69 28.83
C ARG A 586 -22.90 8.74 28.68
N ALA A 587 -23.80 8.58 27.70
CA ALA A 587 -24.87 9.54 27.44
C ALA A 587 -26.05 9.38 28.40
N THR A 588 -26.40 8.14 28.73
CA THR A 588 -27.57 7.78 29.54
C THR A 588 -27.21 7.35 30.96
N GLY A 589 -25.94 6.97 31.19
CA GLY A 589 -25.47 6.39 32.46
C GLY A 589 -25.91 4.95 32.70
N ALA A 590 -26.72 4.37 31.81
CA ALA A 590 -27.25 3.02 31.93
C ALA A 590 -26.14 1.97 31.72
N ILE A 591 -26.25 0.85 32.45
CA ILE A 591 -25.43 -0.33 32.18
C ILE A 591 -26.12 -1.11 31.08
N GLN A 592 -25.41 -1.33 29.97
CA GLN A 592 -25.84 -2.11 28.83
C GLN A 592 -24.90 -3.29 28.64
N GLY A 593 -25.31 -4.30 27.89
CA GLY A 593 -24.54 -5.51 27.68
C GLY A 593 -25.19 -6.46 26.69
N SER A 594 -24.58 -7.61 26.49
CA SER A 594 -25.15 -8.70 25.71
C SER A 594 -25.30 -9.96 26.57
N ALA A 595 -25.83 -11.04 25.97
CA ALA A 595 -25.94 -12.34 26.65
C ALA A 595 -24.65 -13.18 26.58
N PHE A 596 -23.60 -12.65 25.94
CA PHE A 596 -22.36 -13.39 25.73
C PHE A 596 -21.40 -13.19 26.89
N HIS A 597 -20.78 -14.30 27.32
CA HIS A 597 -19.73 -14.35 28.33
C HIS A 597 -18.47 -14.98 27.72
N GLY A 598 -17.36 -14.90 28.45
CA GLY A 598 -16.08 -15.42 28.01
C GLY A 598 -15.36 -14.45 27.08
N PHE A 599 -14.37 -13.74 27.60
CA PHE A 599 -13.58 -12.77 26.84
C PHE A 599 -12.12 -12.84 27.21
N LEU A 600 -11.24 -12.45 26.29
CA LEU A 600 -9.87 -12.12 26.66
C LEU A 600 -9.89 -10.94 27.64
N GLN A 601 -9.20 -11.10 28.74
CA GLN A 601 -9.01 -10.09 29.78
C GLN A 601 -7.54 -10.02 30.17
N PRO A 602 -7.00 -8.82 30.44
CA PRO A 602 -5.62 -8.69 30.85
C PRO A 602 -5.34 -9.42 32.16
N ARG A 603 -4.08 -9.74 32.43
CA ARG A 603 -3.66 -10.37 33.69
C ARG A 603 -2.47 -9.66 34.31
N PHE A 604 -2.39 -9.72 35.62
CA PHE A 604 -1.20 -9.33 36.39
C PHE A 604 -0.18 -10.47 36.41
N THR A 605 1.04 -10.15 36.82
CA THR A 605 2.16 -11.10 36.97
C THR A 605 1.87 -12.19 37.99
N ASN A 606 1.00 -11.92 38.97
CA ASN A 606 0.55 -12.90 39.96
C ASN A 606 -0.53 -13.88 39.44
N GLY A 607 -0.97 -13.73 38.19
CA GLY A 607 -2.00 -14.57 37.56
C GLY A 607 -3.45 -14.11 37.75
N THR A 608 -3.73 -13.10 38.58
CA THR A 608 -5.09 -12.56 38.71
C THR A 608 -5.47 -11.72 37.50
N PHE A 609 -6.73 -11.76 37.11
CA PHE A 609 -7.23 -10.92 36.02
C PHE A 609 -7.24 -9.44 36.44
N SER A 610 -6.86 -8.60 35.48
CA SER A 610 -7.19 -7.18 35.44
C SER A 610 -8.40 -7.04 34.50
N GLU A 611 -9.26 -6.06 34.74
CA GLU A 611 -10.46 -5.88 33.93
C GLU A 611 -10.28 -4.75 32.92
N GLN A 612 -10.59 -5.05 31.65
CA GLN A 612 -10.84 -4.07 30.62
C GLN A 612 -12.19 -4.35 29.99
N THR A 613 -13.09 -3.37 30.01
CA THR A 613 -14.42 -3.46 29.40
C THR A 613 -14.35 -4.07 28.01
N ALA A 614 -15.14 -5.13 27.76
CA ALA A 614 -15.05 -5.89 26.51
C ALA A 614 -15.25 -5.04 25.25
N ARG A 615 -16.02 -3.95 25.35
CA ARG A 615 -16.32 -3.01 24.27
C ARG A 615 -15.35 -1.83 24.15
N LEU A 616 -14.43 -1.64 25.11
CA LEU A 616 -13.51 -0.50 25.05
C LEU A 616 -12.75 -0.52 23.74
N CYS A 617 -12.66 0.63 23.07
CA CYS A 617 -12.05 0.77 21.74
C CYS A 617 -12.86 0.14 20.60
N SER A 618 -14.19 0.18 20.73
CA SER A 618 -15.13 -0.08 19.62
C SER A 618 -15.92 1.19 19.29
N PRO A 619 -16.57 1.28 18.11
CA PRO A 619 -17.39 2.44 17.74
C PRO A 619 -18.49 2.77 18.74
N VAL A 620 -19.00 1.76 19.45
CA VAL A 620 -20.04 1.94 20.48
C VAL A 620 -19.49 2.29 21.85
N TYR A 621 -18.17 2.23 22.06
CA TYR A 621 -17.56 2.55 23.35
C TYR A 621 -16.07 2.97 23.22
N GLU A 622 -15.85 4.29 23.12
CA GLU A 622 -14.54 4.95 23.17
C GLU A 622 -13.53 4.43 22.12
N GLN A 623 -13.94 4.39 20.84
CA GLN A 623 -13.14 3.85 19.72
C GLN A 623 -11.67 4.27 19.72
N HIS A 624 -11.39 5.57 19.92
CA HIS A 624 -10.08 6.17 19.69
C HIS A 624 -9.20 6.27 20.96
N VAL A 625 -9.40 5.41 21.96
CA VAL A 625 -8.55 5.41 23.18
C VAL A 625 -7.50 4.30 23.21
N CYS A 626 -7.49 3.37 22.25
CA CYS A 626 -6.47 2.31 22.16
C CYS A 626 -5.48 2.57 21.02
N TYR A 627 -4.51 3.45 21.23
CA TYR A 627 -3.40 3.66 20.29
C TYR A 627 -2.08 3.16 20.90
N PHE A 628 -0.96 3.45 20.24
CA PHE A 628 0.36 2.89 20.55
C PHE A 628 0.76 2.91 22.04
N ASP A 629 0.56 4.04 22.73
CA ASP A 629 0.90 4.17 24.15
C ASP A 629 -0.23 4.79 24.98
N THR A 630 -1.35 4.09 25.11
CA THR A 630 -2.52 4.56 25.87
C THR A 630 -2.78 3.79 27.17
N HIS A 631 -1.86 2.93 27.60
CA HIS A 631 -1.99 2.03 28.77
C HIS A 631 -3.21 1.09 28.77
N HIS A 632 -3.95 1.02 27.67
CA HIS A 632 -4.99 0.02 27.46
C HIS A 632 -4.39 -1.29 26.95
N SER A 633 -5.08 -2.39 27.18
CA SER A 633 -4.59 -3.75 26.91
C SER A 633 -4.77 -4.20 25.47
N THR A 634 -5.43 -3.41 24.62
CA THR A 634 -5.63 -3.71 23.19
C THR A 634 -5.11 -2.57 22.32
N TYR A 635 -4.86 -2.84 21.04
CA TYR A 635 -4.45 -1.86 20.02
C TYR A 635 -5.56 -1.70 18.98
N GLU A 636 -6.06 -0.48 18.81
CA GLU A 636 -7.09 -0.04 17.84
C GLU A 636 -8.39 -0.86 17.75
N GLY A 637 -8.60 -1.76 18.69
CA GLY A 637 -9.75 -2.65 18.71
C GLY A 637 -10.10 -3.08 20.12
N SER A 638 -11.30 -3.61 20.27
CA SER A 638 -11.83 -3.99 21.57
C SER A 638 -11.48 -5.43 21.95
N PRO A 639 -11.53 -5.80 23.24
CA PRO A 639 -11.43 -7.20 23.64
C PRO A 639 -12.48 -8.08 22.95
N TRP A 640 -13.65 -7.55 22.59
CA TRP A 640 -14.62 -8.21 21.70
C TRP A 640 -13.98 -8.70 20.39
N LEU A 641 -13.23 -7.83 19.69
CA LEU A 641 -12.55 -8.15 18.45
C LEU A 641 -11.41 -9.14 18.68
N TYR A 642 -10.50 -8.84 19.61
CA TYR A 642 -9.34 -9.69 19.86
C TYR A 642 -9.71 -11.08 20.41
N SER A 643 -10.88 -11.22 21.04
CA SER A 643 -11.41 -12.53 21.45
C SER A 643 -11.73 -13.45 20.28
N PHE A 644 -11.83 -12.92 19.04
CA PHE A 644 -11.94 -13.71 17.82
C PHE A 644 -10.60 -14.04 17.16
N TYR A 645 -9.47 -13.51 17.65
CA TYR A 645 -8.17 -13.63 17.00
C TYR A 645 -7.39 -14.87 17.44
N VAL A 646 -7.82 -16.05 16.96
CA VAL A 646 -7.10 -17.33 17.12
C VAL A 646 -7.05 -18.11 15.80
N PRO A 647 -6.51 -17.51 14.71
CA PRO A 647 -6.49 -18.15 13.39
C PRO A 647 -5.79 -19.50 13.34
N GLN A 648 -4.87 -19.78 14.27
CA GLN A 648 -4.19 -21.07 14.39
C GLN A 648 -5.06 -22.19 15.00
N ASP A 649 -6.10 -21.87 15.77
CA ASP A 649 -6.85 -22.89 16.54
C ASP A 649 -8.33 -22.54 16.72
N MET A 650 -9.00 -22.21 15.61
CA MET A 650 -10.40 -21.83 15.58
C MET A 650 -11.33 -22.89 16.16
N ALA A 651 -11.03 -24.19 15.98
CA ALA A 651 -11.82 -25.26 16.59
C ALA A 651 -11.88 -25.16 18.13
N SER A 652 -10.76 -24.82 18.78
CA SER A 652 -10.75 -24.62 20.23
C SER A 652 -11.48 -23.35 20.64
N LEU A 653 -11.34 -22.27 19.86
CA LEU A 653 -12.04 -21.03 20.11
C LEU A 653 -13.57 -21.20 20.03
N VAL A 654 -14.06 -21.88 18.98
CA VAL A 654 -15.48 -22.21 18.81
C VAL A 654 -15.99 -22.99 20.01
N ASN A 655 -15.23 -23.97 20.51
CA ASN A 655 -15.61 -24.72 21.71
C ASN A 655 -15.64 -23.83 22.97
N LEU A 656 -14.67 -22.94 23.18
CA LEU A 656 -14.67 -22.01 24.32
C LEU A 656 -15.83 -21.01 24.28
N MET A 657 -16.33 -20.67 23.08
CA MET A 657 -17.48 -19.78 22.88
C MET A 657 -18.84 -20.50 22.89
N GLY A 658 -18.91 -21.72 23.44
CA GLY A 658 -20.17 -22.47 23.59
C GLY A 658 -20.51 -23.42 22.43
N GLY A 659 -19.59 -23.60 21.48
CA GLY A 659 -19.78 -24.45 20.30
C GLY A 659 -20.29 -23.67 19.09
N ALA A 660 -20.50 -24.39 17.98
CA ALA A 660 -20.75 -23.78 16.67
C ALA A 660 -21.97 -22.86 16.63
N GLU A 661 -23.08 -23.24 17.27
CA GLU A 661 -24.31 -22.44 17.24
C GLU A 661 -24.14 -21.09 17.96
N ASP A 662 -23.55 -21.11 19.15
CA ASP A 662 -23.36 -19.90 19.97
C ASP A 662 -22.24 -19.01 19.42
N PHE A 663 -21.19 -19.61 18.84
CA PHE A 663 -20.18 -18.87 18.09
C PHE A 663 -20.80 -18.08 16.93
N VAL A 664 -21.67 -18.72 16.13
CA VAL A 664 -22.36 -18.05 15.00
C VAL A 664 -23.26 -16.91 15.49
N LYS A 665 -24.03 -17.11 16.56
CA LYS A 665 -24.85 -16.04 17.16
C LYS A 665 -23.99 -14.88 17.66
N ARG A 666 -22.86 -15.19 18.29
CA ARG A 666 -21.92 -14.19 18.84
C ARG A 666 -21.27 -13.37 17.74
N LEU A 667 -20.84 -14.01 16.66
CA LEU A 667 -20.24 -13.36 15.50
C LEU A 667 -21.26 -12.50 14.74
N ASP A 668 -22.50 -13.00 14.55
CA ASP A 668 -23.60 -12.20 14.01
C ASP A 668 -23.90 -10.96 14.86
N TYR A 669 -23.89 -11.11 16.19
CA TYR A 669 -24.06 -9.98 17.10
C TYR A 669 -22.91 -8.97 16.95
N PHE A 670 -21.66 -9.43 16.88
CA PHE A 670 -20.50 -8.57 16.67
C PHE A 670 -20.64 -7.71 15.39
N HIS A 671 -21.05 -8.33 14.28
CA HIS A 671 -21.25 -7.64 13.00
C HIS A 671 -22.47 -6.70 12.97
N SER A 672 -23.54 -6.98 13.73
CA SER A 672 -24.81 -6.22 13.68
C SER A 672 -24.98 -5.17 14.79
N SER A 673 -24.24 -5.27 15.88
CA SER A 673 -24.41 -4.44 17.08
C SER A 673 -23.71 -3.07 17.01
N GLY A 674 -22.88 -2.84 15.98
CA GLY A 674 -22.03 -1.65 15.86
C GLY A 674 -20.68 -1.76 16.59
N ILE A 675 -20.37 -2.88 17.25
CA ILE A 675 -19.06 -3.10 17.88
C ILE A 675 -17.96 -3.27 16.83
N MET A 676 -18.25 -3.96 15.73
CA MET A 676 -17.31 -4.18 14.65
C MET A 676 -17.14 -2.91 13.80
N TYR A 677 -15.88 -2.55 13.52
CA TYR A 677 -15.50 -1.46 12.62
C TYR A 677 -14.71 -2.00 11.42
N MET A 678 -15.32 -2.02 10.24
CA MET A 678 -14.69 -2.60 9.06
C MET A 678 -13.52 -1.78 8.52
N GLY A 679 -13.40 -0.50 8.92
CA GLY A 679 -12.26 0.36 8.61
C GLY A 679 -11.01 0.08 9.46
N ASN A 680 -10.92 -1.09 10.09
CA ASN A 680 -9.74 -1.56 10.81
C ASN A 680 -9.51 -3.07 10.56
N GLU A 681 -8.28 -3.43 10.23
CA GLU A 681 -7.80 -4.65 9.58
C GLU A 681 -8.03 -5.95 10.37
N PRO A 682 -7.91 -5.99 11.72
CA PRO A 682 -8.15 -7.23 12.46
C PRO A 682 -9.60 -7.74 12.32
N ASN A 683 -10.53 -6.89 11.87
CA ASN A 683 -11.92 -7.28 11.64
C ASN A 683 -12.11 -8.11 10.37
N PHE A 684 -11.17 -8.10 9.41
CA PHE A 684 -11.38 -8.75 8.11
C PHE A 684 -11.69 -10.24 8.22
N LEU A 685 -10.88 -10.97 8.99
CA LEU A 685 -11.03 -12.41 9.18
C LEU A 685 -12.38 -12.77 9.82
N THR A 686 -12.90 -11.92 10.73
CA THR A 686 -14.18 -12.17 11.42
C THR A 686 -15.35 -12.37 10.45
N THR A 687 -15.33 -11.68 9.29
CA THR A 687 -16.31 -11.86 8.21
C THR A 687 -16.35 -13.31 7.69
N PHE A 688 -15.23 -14.01 7.74
CA PHE A 688 -15.05 -15.36 7.19
C PHE A 688 -15.04 -16.47 8.26
N GLN A 689 -15.03 -16.15 9.56
CA GLN A 689 -14.90 -17.16 10.61
C GLN A 689 -16.10 -18.11 10.75
N PHE A 690 -17.25 -17.80 10.16
CA PHE A 690 -18.41 -18.71 10.11
C PHE A 690 -18.09 -20.06 9.44
N HIS A 691 -17.04 -20.12 8.61
CA HIS A 691 -16.54 -21.34 7.99
C HIS A 691 -16.13 -22.40 9.01
N TYR A 692 -15.57 -21.99 10.15
CA TYR A 692 -15.15 -22.90 11.22
C TYR A 692 -16.32 -23.41 12.09
N ALA A 693 -17.50 -22.82 11.94
CA ALA A 693 -18.70 -23.15 12.68
C ALA A 693 -19.81 -23.72 11.77
N SER A 694 -19.43 -24.41 10.70
CA SER A 694 -20.35 -25.10 9.77
C SER A 694 -21.36 -24.19 9.06
N ARG A 695 -21.10 -22.88 8.96
CA ARG A 695 -22.02 -21.88 8.37
C ARG A 695 -21.34 -20.96 7.34
N PRO A 696 -20.62 -21.49 6.33
CA PRO A 696 -19.90 -20.65 5.35
C PRO A 696 -20.83 -19.72 4.54
N GLY A 697 -22.10 -20.09 4.36
CA GLY A 697 -23.09 -19.22 3.73
C GLY A 697 -23.32 -17.91 4.49
N ARG A 698 -23.08 -17.88 5.80
CA ARG A 698 -23.20 -16.66 6.60
C ARG A 698 -22.09 -15.65 6.31
N SER A 699 -20.90 -16.10 5.93
CA SER A 699 -19.84 -15.22 5.42
C SER A 699 -20.24 -14.56 4.10
N ALA A 700 -20.84 -15.30 3.17
CA ALA A 700 -21.38 -14.73 1.93
C ALA A 700 -22.43 -13.65 2.22
N TYR A 701 -23.34 -13.90 3.18
CA TYR A 701 -24.31 -12.89 3.63
C TYR A 701 -23.63 -11.60 4.09
N TRP A 702 -22.63 -11.67 4.97
CA TRP A 702 -21.95 -10.48 5.51
C TRP A 702 -21.11 -9.74 4.45
N VAL A 703 -20.46 -10.45 3.52
CA VAL A 703 -19.83 -9.83 2.35
C VAL A 703 -20.83 -8.96 1.59
N HIS A 704 -22.04 -9.46 1.34
CA HIS A 704 -23.11 -8.70 0.68
C HIS A 704 -23.73 -7.59 1.54
N GLN A 705 -23.49 -7.56 2.86
CA GLN A 705 -23.85 -6.40 3.69
C GLN A 705 -22.80 -5.29 3.56
N TYR A 706 -21.51 -5.63 3.51
CA TYR A 706 -20.43 -4.64 3.43
C TYR A 706 -20.18 -4.11 2.03
N ILE A 707 -20.44 -4.90 1.00
CA ILE A 707 -20.28 -4.50 -0.40
C ILE A 707 -21.68 -4.42 -1.03
N PRO A 708 -22.17 -3.24 -1.45
CA PRO A 708 -21.44 -1.97 -1.62
C PRO A 708 -21.54 -0.97 -0.44
N SER A 709 -22.15 -1.33 0.69
CA SER A 709 -22.45 -0.37 1.77
C SER A 709 -21.25 0.43 2.27
N LEU A 710 -20.10 -0.24 2.46
CA LEU A 710 -18.87 0.35 2.98
C LEU A 710 -17.77 0.42 1.92
N PHE A 711 -17.85 -0.43 0.90
CA PHE A 711 -16.91 -0.46 -0.24
C PHE A 711 -17.65 -0.15 -1.53
N ASN A 712 -17.51 1.06 -2.06
CA ASN A 712 -18.21 1.52 -3.26
C ASN A 712 -17.36 2.47 -4.11
N SER A 713 -17.94 2.94 -5.21
CA SER A 713 -17.30 3.80 -6.21
C SER A 713 -17.31 5.30 -5.86
N THR A 714 -17.84 5.69 -4.68
CA THR A 714 -17.81 7.10 -4.27
C THR A 714 -16.42 7.51 -3.79
N VAL A 715 -16.15 8.81 -3.75
CA VAL A 715 -14.87 9.36 -3.27
C VAL A 715 -14.55 8.93 -1.83
N GLY A 716 -15.57 8.79 -0.97
CA GLY A 716 -15.44 8.23 0.39
C GLY A 716 -15.71 6.72 0.47
N GLY A 717 -15.54 6.00 -0.64
CA GLY A 717 -16.03 4.63 -0.82
C GLY A 717 -15.23 3.53 -0.10
N ILE A 718 -14.45 3.87 0.92
CA ILE A 718 -13.80 2.94 1.85
C ILE A 718 -14.05 3.39 3.31
N PRO A 719 -14.13 2.45 4.26
CA PRO A 719 -14.65 2.73 5.60
C PRO A 719 -13.64 3.33 6.59
N GLY A 720 -12.37 3.45 6.22
CA GLY A 720 -11.26 3.97 7.02
C GLY A 720 -10.01 4.08 6.16
N ASN A 721 -8.85 4.29 6.78
CA ASN A 721 -7.54 4.26 6.13
C ASN A 721 -7.44 3.07 5.15
N ASP A 722 -6.85 3.28 3.96
CA ASP A 722 -6.70 2.17 3.02
C ASP A 722 -5.64 1.16 3.51
N ASP A 723 -4.56 1.64 4.16
CA ASP A 723 -3.41 0.88 4.70
C ASP A 723 -2.93 -0.28 3.77
N CYS A 724 -3.14 -0.10 2.45
CA CYS A 724 -3.04 -1.13 1.40
C CYS A 724 -3.82 -2.44 1.65
N ALA A 725 -4.66 -2.47 2.69
CA ALA A 725 -5.34 -3.65 3.20
C ALA A 725 -6.85 -3.62 2.86
N MET A 726 -7.50 -2.45 2.88
CA MET A 726 -8.91 -2.30 2.48
C MET A 726 -9.15 -2.72 1.02
N GLY A 727 -8.28 -2.26 0.12
CA GLY A 727 -8.27 -2.67 -1.28
C GLY A 727 -8.14 -4.19 -1.43
N ALA A 728 -7.21 -4.80 -0.68
CA ALA A 728 -6.98 -6.24 -0.72
C ALA A 728 -8.16 -7.06 -0.17
N PHE A 729 -8.77 -6.64 0.94
CA PHE A 729 -9.98 -7.25 1.49
C PHE A 729 -11.11 -7.26 0.46
N SER A 730 -11.37 -6.11 -0.16
CA SER A 730 -12.42 -6.02 -1.18
C SER A 730 -12.10 -6.93 -2.37
N ALA A 731 -10.85 -6.96 -2.85
CA ALA A 731 -10.45 -7.81 -3.96
C ALA A 731 -10.71 -9.30 -3.68
N PHE A 732 -10.33 -9.78 -2.49
CA PHE A 732 -10.62 -11.15 -2.04
C PHE A 732 -12.11 -11.47 -2.00
N ALA A 733 -12.90 -10.59 -1.36
CA ALA A 733 -14.35 -10.74 -1.27
C ALA A 733 -15.01 -10.82 -2.65
N PHE A 734 -14.60 -9.94 -3.57
CA PHE A 734 -15.07 -9.95 -4.96
C PHE A 734 -14.69 -11.23 -5.71
N MET A 735 -13.47 -11.75 -5.48
CA MET A 735 -13.00 -12.97 -6.14
C MET A 735 -13.55 -14.26 -5.53
N GLY A 736 -14.19 -14.19 -4.36
CA GLY A 736 -14.87 -15.33 -3.73
C GLY A 736 -13.99 -16.17 -2.81
N PHE A 737 -12.95 -15.59 -2.23
CA PHE A 737 -12.14 -16.30 -1.23
C PHE A 737 -11.36 -15.33 -0.36
N PHE A 738 -11.03 -15.69 0.88
CA PHE A 738 -10.24 -14.86 1.79
C PHE A 738 -9.13 -15.67 2.50
N PRO A 739 -7.90 -15.16 2.62
CA PRO A 739 -6.77 -15.90 3.18
C PRO A 739 -6.85 -16.03 4.70
N VAL A 740 -6.33 -17.14 5.23
CA VAL A 740 -5.83 -17.19 6.60
C VAL A 740 -4.32 -16.98 6.51
N ALA A 741 -3.89 -15.71 6.58
CA ALA A 741 -2.52 -15.28 6.27
C ALA A 741 -1.46 -16.01 7.09
N GLY A 742 -0.43 -16.59 6.46
CA GLY A 742 0.57 -17.43 7.14
C GLY A 742 0.24 -18.93 7.09
N GLN A 743 -0.86 -19.32 6.45
CA GLN A 743 -1.30 -20.70 6.27
C GLN A 743 -1.66 -21.00 4.81
N ASP A 744 -1.68 -22.29 4.44
CA ASP A 744 -2.13 -22.76 3.13
C ASP A 744 -3.68 -22.91 3.08
N VAL A 745 -4.40 -21.86 3.47
CA VAL A 745 -5.87 -21.89 3.63
C VAL A 745 -6.52 -20.62 3.09
N TYR A 746 -7.51 -20.80 2.22
CA TYR A 746 -8.39 -19.75 1.72
C TYR A 746 -9.86 -20.13 1.91
N LEU A 747 -10.61 -19.33 2.66
CA LEU A 747 -12.02 -19.54 3.00
C LEU A 747 -12.91 -19.11 1.83
N LEU A 748 -13.84 -19.95 1.37
CA LEU A 748 -14.58 -19.77 0.11
C LEU A 748 -15.94 -19.06 0.29
N THR A 749 -16.17 -18.02 -0.50
CA THR A 749 -17.51 -17.47 -0.76
C THR A 749 -17.80 -17.51 -2.26
N PRO A 750 -19.05 -17.37 -2.71
CA PRO A 750 -19.29 -17.09 -4.13
C PRO A 750 -18.55 -15.82 -4.55
N PRO A 751 -17.86 -15.81 -5.70
CA PRO A 751 -17.39 -14.58 -6.31
C PRO A 751 -18.56 -13.62 -6.53
N LEU A 752 -18.30 -12.31 -6.46
CA LEU A 752 -19.27 -11.29 -6.91
C LEU A 752 -19.30 -11.17 -8.45
N PHE A 753 -18.52 -12.00 -9.14
CA PHE A 753 -18.55 -12.16 -10.59
C PHE A 753 -19.31 -13.43 -10.97
N ARG A 754 -19.84 -13.45 -12.19
CA ARG A 754 -20.26 -14.72 -12.79
C ARG A 754 -19.09 -15.69 -12.92
N GLU A 755 -17.93 -15.16 -13.30
CA GLU A 755 -16.68 -15.90 -13.41
C GLU A 755 -15.52 -14.95 -13.14
N VAL A 756 -14.55 -15.40 -12.37
CA VAL A 756 -13.25 -14.74 -12.23
C VAL A 756 -12.15 -15.77 -12.39
N SER A 757 -11.08 -15.39 -13.06
CA SER A 757 -9.96 -16.27 -13.33
C SER A 757 -8.65 -15.54 -13.12
N ILE A 758 -7.66 -16.24 -12.60
CA ILE A 758 -6.33 -15.73 -12.27
C ILE A 758 -5.32 -16.56 -13.05
N LYS A 759 -4.38 -15.92 -13.75
CA LYS A 759 -3.34 -16.60 -14.51
C LYS A 759 -2.38 -17.34 -13.57
N THR A 760 -2.04 -18.58 -13.89
CA THR A 760 -1.04 -19.34 -13.11
C THR A 760 0.35 -18.69 -13.24
N PRO A 761 1.24 -18.83 -12.24
CA PRO A 761 2.59 -18.24 -12.27
C PRO A 761 3.43 -18.71 -13.47
N ASP A 762 3.24 -19.96 -13.93
CA ASP A 762 3.93 -20.49 -15.12
C ASP A 762 3.35 -19.98 -16.46
N GLY A 763 2.24 -19.24 -16.38
CA GLY A 763 1.53 -18.65 -17.50
C GLY A 763 0.79 -19.64 -18.42
N LYS A 764 0.73 -20.93 -18.08
CA LYS A 764 0.14 -21.98 -18.93
C LYS A 764 -1.34 -22.23 -18.68
N GLY A 765 -1.88 -21.79 -17.55
CA GLY A 765 -3.26 -22.05 -17.13
C GLY A 765 -3.91 -20.87 -16.43
N ARG A 766 -5.11 -21.12 -15.92
CA ARG A 766 -5.84 -20.20 -15.04
C ARG A 766 -6.53 -20.96 -13.92
N ALA A 767 -6.52 -20.39 -12.73
CA ALA A 767 -7.38 -20.78 -11.63
C ALA A 767 -8.69 -19.99 -11.77
N THR A 768 -9.82 -20.68 -11.95
CA THR A 768 -11.11 -20.06 -12.29
C THR A 768 -12.15 -20.39 -11.25
N LEU A 769 -12.75 -19.38 -10.63
CA LEU A 769 -13.94 -19.52 -9.79
C LEU A 769 -15.16 -19.08 -10.61
N ARG A 770 -16.19 -19.93 -10.69
CA ARG A 770 -17.37 -19.71 -11.51
C ARG A 770 -18.65 -19.94 -10.75
N ASN A 771 -19.62 -19.05 -10.93
CA ASN A 771 -20.98 -19.18 -10.43
C ASN A 771 -21.95 -19.66 -11.51
N VAL A 772 -22.61 -20.78 -11.22
CA VAL A 772 -23.81 -21.27 -11.91
C VAL A 772 -25.03 -20.73 -11.17
N ASN A 773 -26.03 -20.26 -11.93
CA ASN A 773 -27.19 -19.48 -11.42
C ASN A 773 -26.81 -18.12 -10.84
N PHE A 774 -25.71 -17.53 -11.29
CA PHE A 774 -25.36 -16.14 -11.00
C PHE A 774 -26.47 -15.18 -11.47
N ASP A 775 -26.84 -14.25 -10.62
CA ASP A 775 -27.70 -13.11 -10.95
C ASP A 775 -27.07 -11.80 -10.43
N PRO A 776 -27.07 -10.72 -11.22
CA PRO A 776 -26.44 -9.46 -10.82
C PRO A 776 -27.20 -8.68 -9.74
N GLU A 777 -28.42 -9.11 -9.42
CA GLU A 777 -29.22 -8.58 -8.30
C GLU A 777 -28.86 -9.25 -6.97
N TYR A 778 -27.98 -10.26 -6.99
CA TYR A 778 -27.53 -11.02 -5.83
C TYR A 778 -28.69 -11.59 -5.01
N THR A 779 -29.68 -12.17 -5.69
CA THR A 779 -30.73 -12.99 -5.07
C THR A 779 -30.16 -14.35 -4.67
N ASN A 780 -29.29 -14.94 -5.50
CA ASN A 780 -28.62 -16.21 -5.25
C ASN A 780 -27.19 -15.99 -4.75
N ILE A 781 -27.01 -15.92 -3.43
CA ILE A 781 -25.70 -15.65 -2.80
C ILE A 781 -25.14 -16.83 -2.00
N TYR A 782 -25.84 -17.97 -1.99
CA TYR A 782 -25.45 -19.13 -1.18
C TYR A 782 -25.04 -20.30 -2.06
N ILE A 783 -23.85 -20.86 -1.80
CA ILE A 783 -23.37 -22.08 -2.46
C ILE A 783 -24.27 -23.24 -2.05
N GLN A 784 -24.83 -23.95 -3.04
CA GLN A 784 -25.67 -25.14 -2.87
C GLN A 784 -24.86 -26.42 -3.10
N SER A 785 -23.88 -26.37 -4.01
CA SER A 785 -22.93 -27.44 -4.29
C SER A 785 -21.73 -26.86 -5.04
N ALA A 786 -20.58 -27.55 -5.00
CA ALA A 786 -19.40 -27.15 -5.75
C ALA A 786 -18.78 -28.33 -6.51
N LYS A 787 -18.07 -28.01 -7.60
CA LYS A 787 -17.23 -28.95 -8.33
C LYS A 787 -15.85 -28.37 -8.58
N LEU A 788 -14.80 -29.13 -8.30
CA LEU A 788 -13.43 -28.82 -8.68
C LEU A 788 -13.05 -29.70 -9.86
N ASN A 789 -12.78 -29.08 -11.02
CA ASN A 789 -12.46 -29.78 -12.27
C ASN A 789 -13.48 -30.86 -12.67
N GLY A 790 -14.76 -30.62 -12.36
CA GLY A 790 -15.87 -31.52 -12.67
C GLY A 790 -16.18 -32.56 -11.59
N GLU A 791 -15.29 -32.74 -10.60
CA GLU A 791 -15.50 -33.64 -9.46
C GLU A 791 -16.17 -32.93 -8.30
N THR A 792 -16.99 -33.64 -7.53
CA THR A 792 -17.69 -33.08 -6.36
C THR A 792 -16.69 -32.49 -5.36
N TYR A 793 -16.96 -31.26 -4.92
CA TYR A 793 -16.14 -30.56 -3.93
C TYR A 793 -17.01 -30.07 -2.77
N THR A 794 -16.65 -30.44 -1.55
CA THR A 794 -17.47 -30.18 -0.35
C THR A 794 -16.79 -29.27 0.67
N LYS A 795 -15.45 -29.20 0.68
CA LYS A 795 -14.69 -28.34 1.59
C LYS A 795 -15.06 -26.87 1.37
N ASN A 796 -15.21 -26.13 2.47
CA ASN A 796 -15.52 -24.70 2.41
C ASN A 796 -14.27 -23.81 2.27
N TRP A 797 -13.13 -24.39 1.93
CA TRP A 797 -11.85 -23.74 1.81
C TRP A 797 -11.00 -24.42 0.74
N ILE A 798 -9.99 -23.72 0.20
CA ILE A 798 -9.00 -24.26 -0.75
C ILE A 798 -7.56 -23.97 -0.28
N THR A 799 -6.60 -24.62 -0.93
CA THR A 799 -5.17 -24.37 -0.78
C THR A 799 -4.62 -23.50 -1.91
N HIS A 800 -3.44 -22.93 -1.71
CA HIS A 800 -2.68 -22.12 -2.65
C HIS A 800 -2.38 -22.86 -3.96
N ASP A 801 -2.25 -24.18 -3.86
CA ASP A 801 -2.05 -25.11 -4.97
C ASP A 801 -3.06 -24.91 -6.12
N PHE A 802 -4.28 -24.47 -5.82
CA PHE A 802 -5.27 -24.11 -6.83
C PHE A 802 -4.81 -22.99 -7.76
N PHE A 803 -4.14 -21.96 -7.23
CA PHE A 803 -3.64 -20.81 -7.98
C PHE A 803 -2.37 -21.15 -8.77
N VAL A 804 -1.56 -22.09 -8.28
CA VAL A 804 -0.35 -22.56 -8.96
C VAL A 804 -0.69 -23.49 -10.11
N LYS A 805 -1.54 -24.50 -9.87
CA LYS A 805 -1.89 -25.54 -10.87
C LYS A 805 -2.97 -25.08 -11.85
N GLY A 806 -3.81 -24.14 -11.44
CA GLY A 806 -5.02 -23.76 -12.16
C GLY A 806 -6.11 -24.81 -12.05
N GLY A 807 -7.24 -24.55 -12.71
CA GLY A 807 -8.42 -25.38 -12.68
C GLY A 807 -9.70 -24.56 -12.67
N VAL A 808 -10.83 -25.25 -12.54
CA VAL A 808 -12.16 -24.63 -12.45
C VAL A 808 -12.85 -25.11 -11.19
N LEU A 809 -13.12 -24.17 -10.28
CA LEU A 809 -14.00 -24.36 -9.13
C LEU A 809 -15.35 -23.73 -9.45
N GLU A 810 -16.36 -24.55 -9.63
CA GLU A 810 -17.71 -24.15 -10.04
C GLU A 810 -18.68 -24.28 -8.87
N PHE A 811 -19.39 -23.21 -8.54
CA PHE A 811 -20.40 -23.13 -7.49
C PHE A 811 -21.80 -23.05 -8.10
N VAL A 812 -22.72 -23.90 -7.66
CA VAL A 812 -24.14 -23.74 -7.96
C VAL A 812 -24.77 -22.89 -6.88
N LEU A 813 -25.30 -21.73 -7.23
CA LEU A 813 -25.87 -20.79 -6.26
C LEU A 813 -27.38 -20.96 -6.09
N GLY A 814 -27.88 -20.51 -4.93
CA GLY A 814 -29.30 -20.47 -4.59
C GLY A 814 -29.62 -19.37 -3.56
N PRO A 815 -30.92 -19.10 -3.32
CA PRO A 815 -31.38 -17.94 -2.56
C PRO A 815 -31.47 -18.18 -1.04
N LYS A 816 -31.16 -19.39 -0.58
CA LYS A 816 -31.17 -19.77 0.84
C LYS A 816 -29.89 -20.51 1.17
N GLU A 817 -29.42 -20.34 2.40
CA GLU A 817 -28.28 -21.09 2.91
C GLU A 817 -28.53 -22.61 2.81
N SER A 818 -27.49 -23.34 2.42
CA SER A 818 -27.54 -24.79 2.19
C SER A 818 -26.68 -25.54 3.23
N SER A 819 -26.63 -26.87 3.12
CA SER A 819 -25.75 -27.71 3.92
C SER A 819 -24.35 -27.92 3.31
N TRP A 820 -24.00 -27.25 2.22
CA TRP A 820 -22.67 -27.35 1.61
C TRP A 820 -21.60 -26.79 2.54
N GLY A 821 -20.47 -27.50 2.67
CA GLY A 821 -19.35 -27.03 3.48
C GLY A 821 -19.61 -27.01 4.99
N ALA A 822 -20.64 -27.74 5.44
CA ALA A 822 -21.07 -27.75 6.84
C ALA A 822 -20.63 -28.99 7.62
N GLN A 823 -20.17 -30.06 6.94
CA GLN A 823 -19.71 -31.27 7.63
C GLN A 823 -18.36 -31.04 8.30
N LYS A 824 -18.05 -31.82 9.33
CA LYS A 824 -16.83 -31.64 10.15
C LYS A 824 -15.55 -31.75 9.30
N GLU A 825 -15.54 -32.66 8.33
CA GLU A 825 -14.45 -32.89 7.38
C GLU A 825 -14.31 -31.80 6.29
N ASP A 826 -15.35 -30.96 6.13
CA ASP A 826 -15.36 -29.85 5.17
C ASP A 826 -14.81 -28.55 5.78
N LEU A 827 -14.66 -28.49 7.10
CA LEU A 827 -14.19 -27.31 7.82
C LEU A 827 -12.70 -27.05 7.56
N PRO A 828 -12.24 -25.79 7.70
CA PRO A 828 -10.83 -25.48 7.57
C PRO A 828 -10.01 -26.08 8.73
N PRO A 829 -8.71 -26.34 8.51
CA PRO A 829 -7.83 -26.94 9.49
C PRO A 829 -7.72 -26.11 10.79
N SER A 830 -7.37 -26.76 11.89
CA SER A 830 -7.17 -26.15 13.21
C SER A 830 -6.23 -26.99 14.05
N LEU A 831 -5.38 -26.33 14.84
CA LEU A 831 -4.26 -26.99 15.53
C LEU A 831 -4.73 -28.10 16.47
N SER A 832 -5.77 -27.85 17.26
CA SER A 832 -6.34 -28.82 18.20
C SER A 832 -6.96 -30.06 17.54
N GLN A 833 -7.16 -30.05 16.22
CA GLN A 833 -7.67 -31.19 15.47
C GLN A 833 -6.55 -32.04 14.84
N GLY A 834 -5.28 -31.66 15.03
CA GLY A 834 -4.12 -32.36 14.47
C GLY A 834 -3.98 -32.22 12.95
N ALA A 835 -4.70 -31.28 12.36
CA ALA A 835 -4.69 -30.99 10.93
C ALA A 835 -4.28 -29.53 10.75
N ILE A 836 -2.97 -29.30 10.58
CA ILE A 836 -2.33 -28.09 10.07
C ILE A 836 -1.07 -28.53 9.34
#